data_AF-A0A353EVM3-F1
#
_entry.id   AF-A0A353EVM3-F1
#
_cell.length_a   1.000
_cell.length_b   1.000
_cell.length_c   1.000
_cell.angle_alpha   90.00
_cell.angle_beta   90.00
_cell.angle_gamma   90.00
#
_symmetry.space_group_name_H-M   'P 1'
#
loop_
_entity.id
_entity.type
_entity.pdbx_description
1 polymer ?
#
loop_
_entity_poly.entity_id
_entity_poly.type
_entity_poly.pdbx_seq_one_letter_code
_entity_poly.pdbx_strand_id
1 'polypeptide(L)'
;MLIGSTYAWFTDTATTAVNTIQAGTLDVALQMSTDGGTTWEDAEGKTLNFMTVDNSENILWEPGCTYKLPLLRVVNKGNLALKYRVMITGIKGSAKLNEVIEWTISDADLKAEHHLAAKAASDAITITGHMKDDAGNEYQGLSIDGISITVYATQDTVEKDSNGSDYDKNAEYNPAIIEDSEAAESELSKNEENIYVALAGDITFDVKPYDQKPMGGDKTKQIVIDGKGYKLTFNNTNSDWNNVTWGNAKLVIKNAVIDNSGYNADGGPWNSHDISFKGNVEFENVVFTNAVALEGTANLKNVTISDKNATGDTYMLWIRAGSDVTLENVTIDGKSAVGNKNRAIAIKDEYVTNPAETTLTINGATITSDKYAAVYVTSASATTVNLNGVIDATGTADNSKVVQNGGATGTIKVNDNSTKVVKVATQEELTNAISSATLGKNSVTRIDLPASTSVTFESGVTAVPQEEVKNIVITGDKTTKIKFQNTKPGSEGALSYQDRANLTFEGITIDAGEIKGICARGGIVTFIDCTFESELKQTIANKFVFSGCTFNQPVSQVGYGCKEVVFDNCKFNTDGYGIKIYSEGSTPVNLTVKNCAFKNTSDVAKSAIFLDHIVDGITYNITVDSCTFDGFTAEPTPNYNKWATRVIVADSFVKTTDGQYIFSYQTGEEGGNYHKILTAEQLVVTVK
;
A
#
# COMPACT_ATOMS: atom_id res chain seq x y z
N MET A 1 6.35 6.05 13.38
CA MET A 1 6.60 4.61 13.60
C MET A 1 5.29 3.99 14.05
N LEU A 2 4.48 3.55 13.08
CA LEU A 2 3.22 2.84 13.31
C LEU A 2 3.57 1.36 13.13
N ILE A 3 3.55 0.58 14.20
CA ILE A 3 3.48 -0.87 14.13
C ILE A 3 2.00 -1.19 14.28
N GLY A 4 1.37 -1.61 13.18
CA GLY A 4 -0.04 -1.99 13.16
C GLY A 4 -0.23 -3.33 13.86
N SER A 5 -0.70 -3.31 15.10
CA SER A 5 -1.33 -4.46 15.72
C SER A 5 -2.80 -4.50 15.30
N THR A 6 -3.21 -5.56 14.61
CA THR A 6 -4.62 -5.88 14.39
C THR A 6 -5.30 -6.16 15.72
N TYR A 7 -6.25 -5.32 16.10
CA TYR A 7 -7.10 -5.51 17.27
C TYR A 7 -8.20 -6.54 16.96
N ALA A 8 -8.26 -7.62 17.73
CA ALA A 8 -9.46 -8.45 17.86
C ALA A 8 -10.30 -7.91 19.02
N TRP A 9 -11.62 -7.81 18.81
CA TRP A 9 -12.58 -7.44 19.85
C TRP A 9 -12.73 -8.57 20.88
N PHE A 10 -12.40 -8.30 22.15
CA PHE A 10 -13.03 -8.99 23.28
C PHE A 10 -13.30 -7.98 24.40
N THR A 11 -14.52 -8.04 24.92
CA THR A 11 -15.06 -7.24 26.03
C THR A 11 -14.26 -7.50 27.30
N ASP A 12 -13.91 -6.43 28.01
CA ASP A 12 -13.15 -6.42 29.25
C ASP A 12 -13.85 -7.19 30.39
N THR A 13 -13.16 -8.15 31.00
CA THR A 13 -13.20 -8.44 32.45
C THR A 13 -11.96 -9.26 32.81
N ALA A 14 -10.94 -8.61 33.37
CA ALA A 14 -9.77 -9.27 33.95
C ALA A 14 -10.02 -9.71 35.41
N THR A 15 -9.80 -10.99 35.72
CA THR A 15 -9.44 -11.45 37.07
C THR A 15 -8.36 -12.54 36.96
N THR A 16 -7.38 -12.52 37.87
CA THR A 16 -6.15 -13.33 37.81
C THR A 16 -6.19 -14.54 38.74
N ALA A 17 -5.74 -15.70 38.23
CA ALA A 17 -5.16 -16.76 39.03
C ALA A 17 -4.13 -17.58 38.21
N VAL A 18 -2.86 -17.42 38.58
CA VAL A 18 -1.67 -18.30 38.42
C VAL A 18 -1.07 -18.64 37.03
N ASN A 19 0.10 -18.03 36.79
CA ASN A 19 1.35 -18.56 36.21
C ASN A 19 1.29 -19.73 35.21
N THR A 20 1.22 -19.42 33.92
CA THR A 20 2.32 -19.43 32.92
C THR A 20 1.62 -19.23 31.57
N ILE A 21 1.60 -18.02 31.01
CA ILE A 21 1.20 -17.87 29.60
C ILE A 21 2.39 -18.35 28.79
N GLN A 22 2.44 -19.64 28.49
CA GLN A 22 3.27 -20.10 27.40
C GLN A 22 2.49 -19.78 26.13
N ALA A 23 2.82 -18.64 25.50
CA ALA A 23 2.28 -18.33 24.18
C ALA A 23 2.59 -19.53 23.26
N GLY A 24 1.55 -20.20 22.81
CA GLY A 24 1.65 -21.18 21.76
C GLY A 24 1.86 -20.48 20.42
N THR A 25 2.58 -21.12 19.51
CA THR A 25 2.82 -20.68 18.14
C THR A 25 2.31 -21.79 17.24
N LEU A 26 1.32 -21.47 16.39
CA LEU A 26 1.03 -22.25 15.20
C LEU A 26 2.02 -21.79 14.12
N ASP A 27 2.86 -22.70 13.64
CA ASP A 27 3.82 -22.45 12.56
C ASP A 27 3.68 -23.60 11.57
N VAL A 28 3.01 -23.33 10.46
CA VAL A 28 2.65 -24.32 9.44
C VAL A 28 3.46 -24.04 8.20
N ALA A 29 4.12 -25.05 7.68
CA ALA A 29 4.91 -24.96 6.46
C ALA A 29 4.52 -26.08 5.48
N LEU A 30 4.52 -25.77 4.19
CA LEU A 30 4.42 -26.76 3.13
C LEU A 30 5.83 -27.11 2.63
N GLN A 31 6.19 -28.39 2.64
CA GLN A 31 7.47 -28.84 2.12
C GLN A 31 7.31 -29.72 0.90
N MET A 32 8.30 -29.68 0.01
CA MET A 32 8.39 -30.55 -1.17
C MET A 32 9.69 -31.37 -1.19
N SER A 33 9.65 -32.52 -1.86
CA SER A 33 10.79 -33.40 -2.07
C SER A 33 10.81 -33.93 -3.50
N THR A 34 11.96 -33.77 -4.16
CA THR A 34 12.23 -34.24 -5.54
C THR A 34 13.07 -35.51 -5.57
N ASP A 35 13.53 -36.01 -4.42
CA ASP A 35 14.43 -37.17 -4.27
C ASP A 35 13.78 -38.35 -3.53
N GLY A 36 12.45 -38.48 -3.66
CA GLY A 36 11.69 -39.59 -3.08
C GLY A 36 11.55 -39.51 -1.56
N GLY A 37 11.62 -38.32 -0.98
CA GLY A 37 11.43 -38.07 0.46
C GLY A 37 12.72 -38.09 1.27
N THR A 38 13.88 -38.12 0.63
CA THR A 38 15.19 -38.15 1.29
C THR A 38 15.55 -36.77 1.85
N THR A 39 15.30 -35.72 1.07
CA THR A 39 15.44 -34.32 1.49
C THR A 39 14.14 -33.56 1.25
N TRP A 40 13.88 -32.57 2.10
CA TRP A 40 12.67 -31.76 2.09
C TRP A 40 13.06 -30.28 2.15
N GLU A 41 12.51 -29.50 1.23
CA GLU A 41 12.70 -28.06 1.16
C GLU A 41 11.37 -27.31 1.23
N ASP A 42 11.43 -26.01 1.47
CA ASP A 42 10.24 -25.16 1.50
C ASP A 42 9.60 -25.06 0.11
N ALA A 43 8.29 -25.24 0.05
CA ALA A 43 7.49 -25.16 -1.18
C ALA A 43 6.76 -23.82 -1.31
N GLU A 44 6.73 -23.00 -0.27
CA GLU A 44 5.99 -21.72 -0.29
C GLU A 44 6.53 -20.76 -1.35
N GLY A 45 5.64 -20.20 -2.15
CA GLY A 45 5.96 -19.26 -3.23
C GLY A 45 6.68 -19.88 -4.44
N LYS A 46 6.87 -21.21 -4.48
CA LYS A 46 7.49 -21.93 -5.61
C LYS A 46 6.42 -22.55 -6.52
N THR A 47 6.69 -22.52 -7.83
CA THR A 47 5.91 -23.28 -8.82
C THR A 47 6.33 -24.75 -8.79
N LEU A 48 5.36 -25.67 -8.78
CA LEU A 48 5.62 -27.11 -8.84
C LEU A 48 5.73 -27.56 -10.30
N ASN A 49 6.87 -28.16 -10.65
CA ASN A 49 7.08 -28.79 -11.96
C ASN A 49 6.88 -30.30 -11.84
N PHE A 50 6.32 -30.96 -12.86
CA PHE A 50 6.30 -32.42 -12.80
C PHE A 50 7.71 -33.00 -12.98
N MET A 51 7.92 -34.12 -12.30
CA MET A 51 9.15 -34.89 -12.34
C MET A 51 9.24 -35.61 -13.68
N THR A 52 10.26 -35.24 -14.45
CA THR A 52 10.69 -35.93 -15.68
C THR A 52 12.05 -36.59 -15.43
N VAL A 53 12.41 -37.57 -16.25
CA VAL A 53 13.70 -38.29 -16.09
C VAL A 53 14.90 -37.37 -16.35
N ASP A 54 14.69 -36.28 -17.11
CA ASP A 54 15.70 -35.33 -17.55
C ASP A 54 15.57 -33.93 -16.91
N ASN A 55 14.65 -33.74 -15.95
CA ASN A 55 14.30 -32.42 -15.38
C ASN A 55 13.92 -31.37 -16.44
N SER A 56 13.32 -31.78 -17.56
CA SER A 56 12.74 -30.83 -18.52
C SER A 56 11.61 -30.02 -17.88
N GLU A 57 11.66 -28.69 -18.03
CA GLU A 57 10.61 -27.76 -17.59
C GLU A 57 9.38 -27.81 -18.52
N ASN A 58 9.55 -28.29 -19.76
CA ASN A 58 8.47 -28.42 -20.73
C ASN A 58 8.08 -29.88 -20.89
N ILE A 59 6.84 -30.17 -20.52
CA ILE A 59 6.30 -31.53 -20.54
C ILE A 59 5.28 -31.63 -21.66
N LEU A 60 5.48 -32.61 -22.53
CA LEU A 60 4.51 -32.99 -23.54
C LEU A 60 3.69 -34.16 -23.01
N TRP A 61 2.38 -33.93 -22.88
CA TRP A 61 1.42 -34.96 -22.53
C TRP A 61 1.10 -35.79 -23.78
N GLU A 62 1.58 -37.03 -23.80
CA GLU A 62 1.29 -38.01 -24.85
C GLU A 62 0.28 -39.05 -24.31
N PRO A 63 -0.61 -39.59 -25.14
CA PRO A 63 -1.54 -40.64 -24.71
C PRO A 63 -0.80 -41.80 -24.00
N GLY A 64 -1.28 -42.16 -22.81
CA GLY A 64 -0.71 -43.22 -21.97
C GLY A 64 0.48 -42.79 -21.08
N CYS A 65 0.96 -41.53 -21.16
CA CYS A 65 2.04 -41.07 -20.29
C CYS A 65 1.57 -40.79 -18.86
N THR A 66 2.48 -40.93 -17.89
CA THR A 66 2.23 -40.62 -16.48
C THR A 66 3.33 -39.73 -15.92
N TYR A 67 2.94 -38.59 -15.36
CA TYR A 67 3.84 -37.67 -14.68
C TYR A 67 3.46 -37.52 -13.20
N LYS A 68 4.46 -37.23 -12.36
CA LYS A 68 4.29 -37.04 -10.91
C LYS A 68 4.75 -35.66 -10.51
N LEU A 69 4.07 -35.01 -9.58
CA LEU A 69 4.63 -33.83 -8.90
C LEU A 69 5.63 -34.29 -7.82
N PRO A 70 6.50 -33.38 -7.33
CA PRO A 70 7.30 -33.62 -6.14
C PRO A 70 6.43 -34.11 -4.98
N LEU A 71 6.97 -34.96 -4.12
CA LEU A 71 6.26 -35.36 -2.90
C LEU A 71 6.06 -34.14 -2.02
N LEU A 72 4.91 -34.03 -1.38
CA LEU A 72 4.55 -32.88 -0.56
C LEU A 72 4.21 -33.34 0.85
N ARG A 73 4.45 -32.50 1.85
CA ARG A 73 3.96 -32.75 3.21
C ARG A 73 3.69 -31.45 3.95
N VAL A 74 2.74 -31.50 4.87
CA VAL A 74 2.47 -30.41 5.80
C VAL A 74 3.30 -30.60 7.05
N VAL A 75 3.98 -29.56 7.51
CA VAL A 75 4.80 -29.58 8.72
C VAL A 75 4.29 -28.57 9.71
N ASN A 76 4.01 -29.03 10.93
CA ASN A 76 3.77 -28.17 12.07
C ASN A 76 5.10 -27.92 12.78
N LYS A 77 5.74 -26.77 12.54
CA LYS A 77 6.94 -26.33 13.27
C LYS A 77 6.60 -25.70 14.63
N GLY A 78 5.32 -25.43 14.86
CA GLY A 78 4.76 -24.83 16.06
C GLY A 78 4.80 -25.75 17.28
N ASN A 79 4.54 -25.18 18.45
CA ASN A 79 4.44 -25.92 19.72
C ASN A 79 2.99 -26.25 20.11
N LEU A 80 2.00 -25.91 19.26
CA LEU A 80 0.59 -26.27 19.40
C LEU A 80 0.22 -27.30 18.34
N ALA A 81 -0.58 -28.30 18.69
CA ALA A 81 -1.24 -29.18 17.73
C ALA A 81 -2.18 -28.39 16.82
N LEU A 82 -2.29 -28.84 15.56
CA LEU A 82 -3.13 -28.19 14.55
C LEU A 82 -4.05 -29.21 13.88
N LYS A 83 -5.18 -28.70 13.38
CA LYS A 83 -6.03 -29.38 12.41
C LYS A 83 -5.93 -28.64 11.08
N TYR A 84 -5.88 -29.35 9.96
CA TYR A 84 -5.66 -28.75 8.65
C TYR A 84 -6.40 -29.47 7.51
N ARG A 85 -6.58 -28.77 6.39
CA ARG A 85 -6.99 -29.32 5.09
C ARG A 85 -6.02 -28.89 4.00
N VAL A 86 -5.86 -29.72 2.99
CA VAL A 86 -5.01 -29.46 1.82
C VAL A 86 -5.87 -29.26 0.60
N MET A 87 -5.75 -28.10 -0.02
CA MET A 87 -6.42 -27.77 -1.27
C MET A 87 -5.41 -27.79 -2.41
N ILE A 88 -5.76 -28.47 -3.50
CA ILE A 88 -4.96 -28.47 -4.73
C ILE A 88 -5.83 -27.90 -5.85
N THR A 89 -5.41 -26.76 -6.43
CA THR A 89 -6.06 -26.14 -7.58
C THR A 89 -5.28 -26.46 -8.86
N GLY A 90 -5.87 -26.20 -10.04
CA GLY A 90 -5.24 -26.45 -11.35
C GLY A 90 -5.37 -27.89 -11.88
N ILE A 91 -5.55 -28.89 -11.00
CA ILE A 91 -5.72 -30.31 -11.38
C ILE A 91 -7.19 -30.74 -11.59
N LYS A 92 -8.16 -29.89 -11.26
CA LYS A 92 -9.61 -30.12 -11.45
C LYS A 92 -10.37 -28.93 -12.06
N GLY A 93 -9.67 -27.85 -12.42
CA GLY A 93 -10.25 -26.66 -13.05
C GLY A 93 -10.29 -26.71 -14.59
N SER A 94 -10.71 -25.62 -15.22
CA SER A 94 -10.93 -25.53 -16.68
C SER A 94 -9.66 -25.32 -17.51
N ALA A 95 -8.88 -26.39 -17.68
CA ALA A 95 -8.00 -26.55 -18.84
C ALA A 95 -8.53 -27.73 -19.66
N LYS A 96 -8.70 -27.57 -20.98
CA LYS A 96 -9.22 -28.63 -21.86
C LYS A 96 -8.46 -29.95 -21.72
N LEU A 97 -7.16 -29.89 -21.40
CA LEU A 97 -6.32 -31.06 -21.15
C LEU A 97 -6.76 -31.89 -19.93
N ASN A 98 -7.36 -31.29 -18.89
CA ASN A 98 -7.85 -32.00 -17.70
C ASN A 98 -9.00 -32.99 -18.00
N GLU A 99 -9.66 -32.92 -19.17
CA GLU A 99 -10.69 -33.88 -19.58
C GLU A 99 -10.14 -35.30 -19.83
N VAL A 100 -8.84 -35.38 -20.15
CA VAL A 100 -8.15 -36.62 -20.54
C VAL A 100 -7.00 -37.00 -19.61
N ILE A 101 -6.80 -36.26 -18.51
CA ILE A 101 -5.84 -36.62 -17.46
C ILE A 101 -6.59 -37.21 -16.27
N GLU A 102 -6.25 -38.45 -15.93
CA GLU A 102 -6.69 -39.12 -14.71
C GLU A 102 -5.73 -38.80 -13.57
N TRP A 103 -6.23 -38.01 -12.62
CA TRP A 103 -5.47 -37.61 -11.45
C TRP A 103 -5.63 -38.62 -10.31
N THR A 104 -4.50 -39.09 -9.78
CA THR A 104 -4.44 -39.90 -8.56
C THR A 104 -3.69 -39.12 -7.48
N ILE A 105 -4.30 -39.03 -6.30
CA ILE A 105 -3.74 -38.35 -5.13
C ILE A 105 -3.71 -39.37 -4.00
N SER A 106 -2.57 -39.52 -3.31
CA SER A 106 -2.41 -40.54 -2.28
C SER A 106 -3.23 -40.28 -1.02
N ASP A 107 -3.69 -39.05 -0.84
CA ASP A 107 -4.67 -38.71 0.18
C ASP A 107 -6.08 -38.99 -0.35
N ALA A 108 -6.75 -39.98 0.25
CA ALA A 108 -8.00 -40.53 -0.26
C ALA A 108 -9.18 -39.53 -0.15
N ASP A 109 -9.04 -38.45 0.62
CA ASP A 109 -10.06 -37.41 0.74
C ASP A 109 -9.44 -36.02 1.02
N LEU A 110 -9.14 -35.26 -0.03
CA LEU A 110 -8.68 -33.85 0.08
C LEU A 110 -9.60 -32.95 0.91
N LYS A 111 -10.87 -33.36 1.12
CA LYS A 111 -11.86 -32.61 1.90
C LYS A 111 -11.84 -32.98 3.38
N ALA A 112 -11.16 -34.06 3.77
CA ALA A 112 -11.07 -34.50 5.14
C ALA A 112 -10.23 -33.53 5.98
N GLU A 113 -10.64 -33.33 7.24
CA GLU A 113 -9.83 -32.64 8.22
C GLU A 113 -8.75 -33.60 8.75
N HIS A 114 -7.50 -33.16 8.73
CA HIS A 114 -6.35 -33.90 9.23
C HIS A 114 -5.83 -33.24 10.50
N HIS A 115 -5.19 -34.02 11.36
CA HIS A 115 -4.65 -33.58 12.65
C HIS A 115 -3.15 -33.78 12.71
N LEU A 116 -2.43 -32.80 13.23
CA LEU A 116 -0.98 -32.78 13.23
C LEU A 116 -0.49 -32.25 14.58
N ALA A 117 0.14 -33.12 15.35
CA ALA A 117 0.69 -32.77 16.65
C ALA A 117 1.76 -31.66 16.51
N ALA A 118 2.02 -30.95 17.61
CA ALA A 118 3.11 -29.99 17.70
C ALA A 118 4.44 -30.62 17.21
N LYS A 119 5.20 -29.88 16.40
CA LYS A 119 6.51 -30.31 15.87
C LYS A 119 6.49 -31.59 15.01
N ALA A 120 5.32 -32.00 14.49
CA ALA A 120 5.19 -33.16 13.63
C ALA A 120 5.11 -32.79 12.14
N ALA A 121 5.22 -33.80 11.28
CA ALA A 121 4.98 -33.70 9.84
C ALA A 121 3.92 -34.72 9.42
N SER A 122 3.10 -34.38 8.42
CA SER A 122 2.14 -35.30 7.81
C SER A 122 2.85 -36.42 7.06
N ASP A 123 2.08 -37.46 6.70
CA ASP A 123 2.50 -38.38 5.65
C ASP A 123 2.71 -37.64 4.33
N ALA A 124 3.54 -38.23 3.46
CA ALA A 124 3.84 -37.66 2.15
C ALA A 124 2.64 -37.80 1.20
N ILE A 125 2.23 -36.68 0.62
CA ILE A 125 1.19 -36.57 -0.39
C ILE A 125 1.86 -36.74 -1.77
N THR A 126 1.33 -37.67 -2.55
CA THR A 126 1.74 -37.92 -3.94
C THR A 126 0.61 -37.50 -4.86
N ILE A 127 0.93 -36.74 -5.91
CA ILE A 127 -0.01 -36.35 -6.96
C ILE A 127 0.55 -36.86 -8.29
N THR A 128 -0.24 -37.66 -9.01
CA THR A 128 0.12 -38.21 -10.32
C THR A 128 -0.98 -37.94 -11.33
N GLY A 129 -0.63 -37.49 -12.53
CA GLY A 129 -1.54 -37.39 -13.66
C GLY A 129 -1.20 -38.45 -14.69
N HIS A 130 -2.20 -39.21 -15.15
CA HIS A 130 -2.08 -40.19 -16.23
C HIS A 130 -2.95 -39.77 -17.41
N MET A 131 -2.37 -39.59 -18.59
CA MET A 131 -3.16 -39.27 -19.79
C MET A 131 -3.80 -40.53 -20.33
N LYS A 132 -5.11 -40.48 -20.60
CA LYS A 132 -5.86 -41.60 -21.20
C LYS A 132 -5.20 -42.06 -22.51
N ASP A 133 -5.16 -43.37 -22.72
CA ASP A 133 -4.56 -43.99 -23.91
C ASP A 133 -5.26 -43.60 -25.22
N ASP A 134 -6.54 -43.21 -25.16
CA ASP A 134 -7.39 -42.87 -26.30
C ASP A 134 -7.50 -41.35 -26.56
N ALA A 135 -6.71 -40.52 -25.88
CA ALA A 135 -6.73 -39.07 -26.06
C ALA A 135 -6.30 -38.66 -27.49
N GLY A 136 -7.11 -37.82 -28.14
CA GLY A 136 -6.93 -37.39 -29.53
C GLY A 136 -5.95 -36.21 -29.72
N ASN A 137 -5.67 -35.86 -30.98
CA ASN A 137 -4.75 -34.79 -31.36
C ASN A 137 -5.21 -33.39 -30.92
N GLU A 138 -6.49 -33.21 -30.56
CA GLU A 138 -7.07 -31.96 -30.07
C GLU A 138 -6.54 -31.50 -28.71
N TYR A 139 -5.74 -32.34 -28.05
CA TYR A 139 -5.04 -32.06 -26.80
C TYR A 139 -3.53 -31.80 -27.00
N GLN A 140 -3.01 -31.96 -28.22
CA GLN A 140 -1.60 -31.80 -28.53
C GLN A 140 -1.14 -30.34 -28.32
N GLY A 141 -0.07 -30.16 -27.54
CA GLY A 141 0.52 -28.84 -27.27
C GLY A 141 -0.21 -28.01 -26.22
N LEU A 142 -1.22 -28.57 -25.56
CA LEU A 142 -1.81 -27.96 -24.37
C LEU A 142 -0.93 -28.23 -23.14
N SER A 143 -0.88 -27.27 -22.22
CA SER A 143 -0.19 -27.36 -20.93
C SER A 143 -1.19 -27.33 -19.77
N ILE A 144 -0.76 -27.79 -18.60
CA ILE A 144 -1.46 -27.56 -17.33
C ILE A 144 -0.57 -26.63 -16.52
N ASP A 145 -0.97 -25.37 -16.47
CA ASP A 145 -0.30 -24.32 -15.71
C ASP A 145 -1.13 -23.96 -14.46
N GLY A 146 -0.48 -23.43 -13.42
CA GLY A 146 -1.18 -22.90 -12.24
C GLY A 146 -1.65 -23.95 -11.22
N ILE A 147 -0.98 -25.11 -11.13
CA ILE A 147 -1.21 -26.03 -10.01
C ILE A 147 -0.69 -25.38 -8.73
N SER A 148 -1.59 -25.01 -7.82
CA SER A 148 -1.23 -24.42 -6.53
C SER A 148 -1.79 -25.25 -5.38
N ILE A 149 -1.02 -25.32 -4.30
CA ILE A 149 -1.37 -26.08 -3.10
C ILE A 149 -1.47 -25.12 -1.94
N THR A 150 -2.65 -25.10 -1.30
CA THR A 150 -2.91 -24.26 -0.13
C THR A 150 -3.25 -25.14 1.06
N VAL A 151 -2.58 -24.89 2.18
CA VAL A 151 -2.86 -25.55 3.46
C VAL A 151 -3.64 -24.59 4.34
N TYR A 152 -4.85 -24.99 4.75
CA TYR A 152 -5.65 -24.25 5.71
C TYR A 152 -5.54 -24.94 7.06
N ALA A 153 -5.02 -24.25 8.09
CA ALA A 153 -4.76 -24.85 9.40
C ALA A 153 -5.25 -23.95 10.54
N THR A 154 -5.74 -24.56 11.60
CA THR A 154 -6.14 -23.92 12.87
C THR A 154 -5.68 -24.78 14.04
N GLN A 155 -5.72 -24.27 15.27
CA GLN A 155 -5.35 -25.06 16.45
C GLN A 155 -6.28 -26.28 16.62
N ASP A 156 -5.71 -27.41 17.00
CA ASP A 156 -6.45 -28.62 17.35
C ASP A 156 -6.96 -28.57 18.79
N THR A 157 -8.16 -29.09 19.06
CA THR A 157 -8.82 -29.04 20.39
C THR A 157 -8.27 -30.08 21.39
N VAL A 158 -7.25 -30.84 21.01
CA VAL A 158 -6.62 -31.87 21.83
C VAL A 158 -5.76 -31.30 22.97
N GLU A 159 -5.35 -30.03 22.91
CA GLU A 159 -4.51 -29.43 23.94
C GLU A 159 -5.32 -28.85 25.11
N LYS A 160 -4.85 -29.11 26.33
CA LYS A 160 -5.48 -28.66 27.57
C LYS A 160 -4.71 -27.48 28.12
N ASP A 161 -5.38 -26.35 28.30
CA ASP A 161 -4.88 -25.26 29.13
C ASP A 161 -5.39 -25.41 30.58
N SER A 162 -5.14 -24.41 31.42
CA SER A 162 -5.64 -24.35 32.80
C SER A 162 -7.16 -24.21 32.93
N ASN A 163 -7.90 -23.97 31.84
CA ASN A 163 -9.34 -23.77 31.80
C ASN A 163 -10.11 -24.93 31.13
N GLY A 164 -9.44 -25.85 30.42
CA GLY A 164 -10.03 -27.06 29.83
C GLY A 164 -9.57 -27.35 28.40
N SER A 165 -10.27 -28.25 27.70
CA SER A 165 -10.03 -28.58 26.28
C SER A 165 -10.94 -27.82 25.30
N ASP A 166 -11.88 -27.02 25.82
CA ASP A 166 -13.03 -26.55 25.04
C ASP A 166 -12.98 -25.04 24.77
N TYR A 167 -11.89 -24.36 25.14
CA TYR A 167 -11.77 -22.90 25.00
C TYR A 167 -11.71 -22.46 23.51
N ASP A 168 -11.28 -23.35 22.61
CA ASP A 168 -11.25 -23.17 21.15
C ASP A 168 -12.35 -23.95 20.41
N LYS A 169 -13.39 -24.46 21.09
CA LYS A 169 -14.46 -25.27 20.48
C LYS A 169 -15.22 -24.54 19.35
N ASN A 170 -15.15 -23.21 19.33
CA ASN A 170 -15.77 -22.35 18.33
C ASN A 170 -14.74 -21.67 17.39
N ALA A 171 -13.46 -22.10 17.41
CA ALA A 171 -12.44 -21.64 16.47
C ALA A 171 -12.69 -22.31 15.10
N GLU A 172 -13.62 -21.74 14.34
CA GLU A 172 -13.98 -22.18 13.00
C GLU A 172 -13.33 -21.23 12.00
N TYR A 173 -12.20 -21.64 11.42
CA TYR A 173 -11.63 -21.00 10.23
C TYR A 173 -11.07 -22.05 9.28
N ASN A 174 -11.94 -22.95 8.83
CA ASN A 174 -11.66 -23.92 7.79
C ASN A 174 -12.63 -23.66 6.63
N PRO A 175 -12.26 -22.84 5.63
CA PRO A 175 -13.18 -22.49 4.56
C PRO A 175 -13.57 -23.74 3.76
N ALA A 176 -14.85 -23.83 3.39
CA ALA A 176 -15.30 -24.75 2.37
C ALA A 176 -14.69 -24.33 1.02
N ILE A 177 -14.04 -25.30 0.37
CA ILE A 177 -13.43 -25.09 -0.93
C ILE A 177 -14.49 -25.27 -2.01
N ILE A 178 -14.64 -24.26 -2.86
CA ILE A 178 -15.66 -24.21 -3.89
C ILE A 178 -14.99 -24.43 -5.25
N GLU A 179 -15.16 -25.65 -5.77
CA GLU A 179 -14.57 -26.11 -7.03
C GLU A 179 -15.44 -25.78 -8.25
N ASP A 180 -16.75 -25.57 -8.05
CA ASP A 180 -17.72 -25.29 -9.11
C ASP A 180 -18.95 -24.52 -8.57
N SER A 181 -19.79 -24.05 -9.50
CA SER A 181 -21.00 -23.27 -9.18
C SER A 181 -22.04 -24.07 -8.38
N GLU A 182 -22.13 -25.39 -8.55
CA GLU A 182 -23.08 -26.21 -7.78
C GLU A 182 -22.65 -26.31 -6.31
N ALA A 183 -21.36 -26.42 -6.05
CA ALA A 183 -20.79 -26.35 -4.71
C ALA A 183 -21.03 -24.98 -4.08
N ALA A 184 -20.90 -23.89 -4.85
CA ALA A 184 -21.18 -22.54 -4.38
C ALA A 184 -22.63 -22.39 -3.94
N GLU A 185 -23.56 -22.88 -4.77
CA GLU A 185 -25.00 -22.90 -4.50
C GLU A 185 -25.32 -23.66 -3.20
N SER A 186 -24.73 -24.84 -3.03
CA SER A 186 -24.95 -25.65 -1.84
C SER A 186 -24.37 -25.01 -0.58
N GLU A 187 -23.18 -24.41 -0.65
CA GLU A 187 -22.46 -23.92 0.53
C GLU A 187 -22.97 -22.56 0.98
N LEU A 188 -23.11 -21.60 0.05
CA LEU A 188 -23.57 -20.26 0.36
C LEU A 188 -25.05 -20.21 0.76
N SER A 189 -25.82 -21.26 0.49
CA SER A 189 -27.23 -21.37 0.90
C SER A 189 -27.45 -22.11 2.22
N LYS A 190 -26.38 -22.52 2.94
CA LYS A 190 -26.51 -23.22 4.23
C LYS A 190 -27.12 -22.33 5.30
N ASN A 191 -27.77 -22.94 6.29
CA ASN A 191 -28.27 -22.24 7.46
C ASN A 191 -27.37 -22.51 8.69
N GLU A 192 -26.10 -22.17 8.55
CA GLU A 192 -25.09 -22.26 9.60
C GLU A 192 -24.79 -20.88 10.19
N GLU A 193 -24.27 -20.83 11.42
CA GLU A 193 -23.95 -19.58 12.11
C GLU A 193 -22.89 -18.77 11.35
N ASN A 194 -21.83 -19.44 10.89
CA ASN A 194 -20.80 -18.86 10.05
C ASN A 194 -20.62 -19.69 8.78
N ILE A 195 -20.46 -19.01 7.65
CA ILE A 195 -20.17 -19.64 6.37
C ILE A 195 -18.85 -19.07 5.87
N TYR A 196 -17.82 -19.91 5.74
CA TYR A 196 -16.51 -19.54 5.24
C TYR A 196 -16.25 -20.27 3.93
N VAL A 197 -15.98 -19.55 2.85
CA VAL A 197 -15.79 -20.08 1.51
C VAL A 197 -14.48 -19.57 0.91
N ALA A 198 -13.75 -20.43 0.23
CA ALA A 198 -12.63 -20.06 -0.63
C ALA A 198 -12.85 -20.62 -2.05
N LEU A 199 -12.70 -19.77 -3.06
CA LEU A 199 -12.90 -20.18 -4.46
C LEU A 199 -11.66 -20.92 -4.99
N ALA A 200 -11.89 -21.99 -5.76
CA ALA A 200 -10.85 -22.75 -6.46
C ALA A 200 -10.74 -22.40 -7.95
N GLY A 201 -11.66 -21.57 -8.45
CA GLY A 201 -11.81 -21.18 -9.84
C GLY A 201 -12.89 -20.12 -9.98
N ASP A 202 -13.21 -19.75 -11.23
CA ASP A 202 -14.31 -18.83 -11.51
C ASP A 202 -15.65 -19.51 -11.20
N ILE A 203 -16.46 -18.84 -10.37
CA ILE A 203 -17.71 -19.37 -9.82
C ILE A 203 -18.89 -18.49 -10.22
N THR A 204 -20.03 -19.12 -10.44
CA THR A 204 -21.31 -18.44 -10.58
C THR A 204 -22.22 -18.78 -9.40
N PHE A 205 -22.87 -17.77 -8.84
CA PHE A 205 -23.95 -17.92 -7.86
C PHE A 205 -25.19 -17.23 -8.39
N ASP A 206 -26.29 -17.96 -8.56
CA ASP A 206 -27.52 -17.38 -9.08
C ASP A 206 -28.21 -16.52 -8.02
N VAL A 207 -28.68 -15.34 -8.42
CA VAL A 207 -29.46 -14.43 -7.57
C VAL A 207 -30.89 -14.31 -8.08
N LYS A 208 -31.83 -14.03 -7.16
CA LYS A 208 -33.27 -13.91 -7.47
C LYS A 208 -33.88 -12.58 -7.01
N PRO A 209 -35.02 -12.16 -7.58
CA PRO A 209 -35.67 -10.90 -7.21
C PRO A 209 -36.15 -10.89 -5.75
N TYR A 210 -36.26 -9.70 -5.16
CA TYR A 210 -36.99 -9.45 -3.91
C TYR A 210 -36.65 -10.43 -2.76
N ASP A 211 -35.35 -10.62 -2.51
CA ASP A 211 -34.83 -11.46 -1.42
C ASP A 211 -35.24 -12.95 -1.51
N GLN A 212 -35.67 -13.44 -2.68
CA GLN A 212 -36.16 -14.82 -2.87
C GLN A 212 -35.07 -15.90 -2.75
N LYS A 213 -33.80 -15.50 -2.74
CA LYS A 213 -32.67 -16.41 -2.61
C LYS A 213 -31.53 -15.74 -1.85
N PRO A 214 -31.66 -15.61 -0.51
CA PRO A 214 -30.57 -15.10 0.30
C PRO A 214 -29.45 -16.14 0.39
N MET A 215 -28.21 -15.66 0.50
CA MET A 215 -27.12 -16.47 1.05
C MET A 215 -27.32 -16.61 2.56
N GLY A 216 -26.98 -17.76 3.12
CA GLY A 216 -27.26 -18.05 4.52
C GLY A 216 -28.74 -18.34 4.80
N GLY A 217 -29.03 -18.65 6.06
CA GLY A 217 -30.40 -18.74 6.57
C GLY A 217 -30.57 -17.95 7.86
N ASP A 218 -31.69 -18.16 8.57
CA ASP A 218 -32.05 -17.42 9.78
C ASP A 218 -31.00 -17.47 10.91
N LYS A 219 -30.16 -18.52 10.95
CA LYS A 219 -29.08 -18.66 11.95
C LYS A 219 -27.80 -17.95 11.56
N THR A 220 -27.65 -17.60 10.28
CA THR A 220 -26.41 -17.07 9.74
C THR A 220 -26.14 -15.67 10.28
N LYS A 221 -24.95 -15.50 10.86
CA LYS A 221 -24.44 -14.24 11.39
C LYS A 221 -23.33 -13.68 10.52
N GLN A 222 -22.53 -14.55 9.89
CA GLN A 222 -21.42 -14.14 9.05
C GLN A 222 -21.27 -15.04 7.84
N ILE A 223 -20.96 -14.43 6.70
CA ILE A 223 -20.53 -15.09 5.48
C ILE A 223 -19.22 -14.44 5.05
N VAL A 224 -18.19 -15.24 4.81
CA VAL A 224 -16.90 -14.77 4.28
C VAL A 224 -16.58 -15.56 3.01
N ILE A 225 -16.32 -14.84 1.93
CA ILE A 225 -15.92 -15.39 0.64
C ILE A 225 -14.52 -14.85 0.31
N ASP A 226 -13.53 -15.73 0.24
CA ASP A 226 -12.20 -15.41 -0.31
C ASP A 226 -12.16 -15.84 -1.78
N GLY A 227 -12.17 -14.85 -2.67
CA GLY A 227 -12.13 -15.06 -4.11
C GLY A 227 -10.79 -15.56 -4.64
N LYS A 228 -9.68 -15.41 -3.90
CA LYS A 228 -8.32 -15.80 -4.33
C LYS A 228 -7.88 -15.26 -5.71
N GLY A 229 -8.48 -14.16 -6.15
CA GLY A 229 -8.28 -13.54 -7.46
C GLY A 229 -9.25 -14.03 -8.55
N TYR A 230 -10.05 -15.07 -8.28
CA TYR A 230 -11.03 -15.61 -9.21
C TYR A 230 -12.27 -14.74 -9.33
N LYS A 231 -13.01 -14.97 -10.42
CA LYS A 231 -14.28 -14.32 -10.67
C LYS A 231 -15.40 -14.95 -9.86
N LEU A 232 -16.18 -14.11 -9.19
CA LEU A 232 -17.48 -14.46 -8.60
C LEU A 232 -18.57 -13.74 -9.40
N THR A 233 -19.31 -14.51 -10.19
CA THR A 233 -20.41 -13.99 -10.99
C THR A 233 -21.72 -14.14 -10.22
N PHE A 234 -22.37 -13.03 -9.88
CA PHE A 234 -23.74 -13.07 -9.39
C PHE A 234 -24.67 -13.12 -10.60
N ASN A 235 -25.18 -14.29 -10.95
CA ASN A 235 -25.96 -14.48 -12.17
C ASN A 235 -27.44 -14.13 -11.94
N ASN A 236 -27.92 -13.15 -12.70
CA ASN A 236 -29.24 -12.55 -12.55
C ASN A 236 -30.19 -13.05 -13.64
N THR A 237 -31.38 -13.53 -13.26
CA THR A 237 -32.38 -14.08 -14.21
C THR A 237 -33.29 -13.05 -14.91
N ASN A 238 -32.76 -11.92 -15.39
CA ASN A 238 -33.49 -10.84 -16.10
C ASN A 238 -34.60 -10.16 -15.28
N SER A 239 -34.27 -9.61 -14.11
CA SER A 239 -35.17 -8.71 -13.37
C SER A 239 -34.48 -7.41 -12.99
N ASP A 240 -35.22 -6.30 -13.10
CA ASP A 240 -34.78 -4.93 -12.80
C ASP A 240 -34.48 -4.68 -11.30
N TRP A 241 -34.65 -5.71 -10.44
CA TRP A 241 -34.66 -5.61 -8.97
C TRP A 241 -33.97 -6.79 -8.27
N ASN A 242 -33.00 -7.41 -8.92
CA ASN A 242 -32.23 -8.50 -8.33
C ASN A 242 -31.12 -7.95 -7.43
N ASN A 243 -31.16 -8.35 -6.16
CA ASN A 243 -30.19 -7.98 -5.15
C ASN A 243 -29.46 -9.25 -4.69
N VAL A 244 -28.16 -9.13 -4.43
CA VAL A 244 -27.42 -10.06 -3.58
C VAL A 244 -27.87 -9.79 -2.16
N THR A 245 -28.48 -10.79 -1.51
CA THR A 245 -29.02 -10.66 -0.16
C THR A 245 -28.54 -11.80 0.72
N TRP A 246 -28.46 -11.56 2.03
CA TRP A 246 -27.96 -12.54 3.00
C TRP A 246 -28.61 -12.37 4.38
N GLY A 247 -29.85 -11.88 4.38
CA GLY A 247 -30.61 -11.61 5.60
C GLY A 247 -29.93 -10.55 6.48
N ASN A 248 -29.86 -10.84 7.79
CA ASN A 248 -29.25 -9.95 8.79
C ASN A 248 -27.76 -10.24 9.05
N ALA A 249 -27.16 -11.18 8.31
CA ALA A 249 -25.76 -11.53 8.49
C ALA A 249 -24.83 -10.39 8.03
N LYS A 250 -23.56 -10.49 8.41
CA LYS A 250 -22.47 -9.71 7.82
C LYS A 250 -21.86 -10.50 6.66
N LEU A 251 -21.82 -9.90 5.47
CA LEU A 251 -21.12 -10.46 4.31
C LEU A 251 -19.73 -9.83 4.20
N VAL A 252 -18.71 -10.64 3.97
CA VAL A 252 -17.34 -10.19 3.68
C VAL A 252 -16.87 -10.87 2.40
N ILE A 253 -16.52 -10.11 1.37
CA ILE A 253 -15.92 -10.65 0.15
C ILE A 253 -14.51 -10.08 -0.02
N LYS A 254 -13.53 -10.95 -0.22
CA LYS A 254 -12.13 -10.58 -0.32
C LYS A 254 -11.49 -11.11 -1.60
N ASN A 255 -10.51 -10.38 -2.12
CA ASN A 255 -9.64 -10.83 -3.21
C ASN A 255 -10.44 -11.41 -4.40
N ALA A 256 -11.49 -10.74 -4.86
CA ALA A 256 -12.39 -11.29 -5.88
C ALA A 256 -12.57 -10.31 -7.05
N VAL A 257 -12.81 -10.85 -8.23
CA VAL A 257 -13.38 -10.10 -9.35
C VAL A 257 -14.89 -10.34 -9.34
N ILE A 258 -15.69 -9.32 -9.05
CA ILE A 258 -17.15 -9.45 -9.01
C ILE A 258 -17.74 -8.99 -10.34
N ASP A 259 -18.56 -9.87 -10.92
CA ASP A 259 -19.15 -9.71 -12.25
C ASP A 259 -20.67 -10.00 -12.19
N ASN A 260 -21.43 -9.40 -13.11
CA ASN A 260 -22.86 -9.65 -13.34
C ASN A 260 -23.16 -9.75 -14.85
N SER A 261 -22.17 -10.13 -15.66
CA SER A 261 -22.26 -10.28 -17.12
C SER A 261 -23.23 -11.37 -17.62
N GLY A 262 -23.92 -12.09 -16.73
CA GLY A 262 -25.07 -12.95 -17.07
C GLY A 262 -26.38 -12.19 -17.35
N TYR A 263 -26.41 -10.87 -17.18
CA TYR A 263 -27.58 -10.03 -17.47
C TYR A 263 -27.86 -9.96 -18.99
N ASN A 264 -29.05 -10.38 -19.45
CA ASN A 264 -29.43 -10.16 -20.84
C ASN A 264 -29.68 -8.68 -21.09
N ALA A 265 -28.93 -8.14 -22.05
CA ALA A 265 -29.18 -6.86 -22.68
C ALA A 265 -30.59 -6.85 -23.29
N ASP A 266 -31.49 -6.03 -22.76
CA ASP A 266 -32.49 -5.29 -23.54
C ASP A 266 -33.32 -4.33 -22.64
N GLY A 267 -32.87 -3.08 -22.53
CA GLY A 267 -33.77 -1.92 -22.38
C GLY A 267 -34.34 -1.54 -21.00
N GLY A 268 -33.72 -1.95 -19.89
CA GLY A 268 -34.15 -1.57 -18.53
C GLY A 268 -33.77 -0.13 -18.10
N PRO A 269 -34.35 0.39 -17.00
CA PRO A 269 -33.99 1.68 -16.38
C PRO A 269 -32.51 1.74 -15.93
N TRP A 270 -32.01 2.90 -15.51
CA TRP A 270 -30.58 3.18 -15.23
C TRP A 270 -29.87 2.21 -14.29
N ASN A 271 -30.62 1.54 -13.41
CA ASN A 271 -30.17 0.59 -12.41
C ASN A 271 -30.16 -0.88 -12.89
N SER A 272 -30.52 -1.13 -14.16
CA SER A 272 -30.58 -2.46 -14.75
C SER A 272 -29.22 -3.17 -14.85
N HIS A 273 -28.12 -2.41 -14.86
CA HIS A 273 -26.76 -2.93 -14.93
C HIS A 273 -26.10 -3.12 -13.56
N ASP A 274 -26.71 -2.61 -12.49
CA ASP A 274 -26.08 -2.53 -11.18
C ASP A 274 -26.13 -3.88 -10.47
N ILE A 275 -25.04 -4.25 -9.79
CA ILE A 275 -25.05 -5.32 -8.79
C ILE A 275 -25.48 -4.70 -7.47
N SER A 276 -26.66 -5.07 -6.98
CA SER A 276 -27.25 -4.49 -5.78
C SER A 276 -26.96 -5.33 -4.54
N PHE A 277 -26.31 -4.73 -3.54
CA PHE A 277 -26.01 -5.32 -2.25
C PHE A 277 -26.83 -4.64 -1.16
N LYS A 278 -27.63 -5.43 -0.44
CA LYS A 278 -28.52 -4.94 0.62
C LYS A 278 -28.20 -5.63 1.94
N GLY A 279 -27.67 -4.88 2.91
CA GLY A 279 -27.36 -5.38 4.24
C GLY A 279 -26.06 -4.79 4.81
N ASN A 280 -25.40 -5.57 5.66
CA ASN A 280 -24.07 -5.26 6.19
C ASN A 280 -23.00 -5.99 5.37
N VAL A 281 -22.19 -5.26 4.60
CA VAL A 281 -21.19 -5.83 3.68
C VAL A 281 -19.80 -5.20 3.81
N GLU A 282 -18.76 -6.01 3.66
CA GLU A 282 -17.38 -5.57 3.52
C GLU A 282 -16.72 -6.14 2.27
N PHE A 283 -16.02 -5.29 1.53
CA PHE A 283 -15.23 -5.67 0.37
C PHE A 283 -13.76 -5.32 0.62
N GLU A 284 -12.85 -6.27 0.44
CA GLU A 284 -11.40 -6.06 0.60
C GLU A 284 -10.63 -6.58 -0.61
N ASN A 285 -9.90 -5.71 -1.31
CA ASN A 285 -9.16 -6.06 -2.54
C ASN A 285 -10.08 -6.65 -3.62
N VAL A 286 -11.19 -5.97 -3.91
CA VAL A 286 -12.21 -6.44 -4.86
C VAL A 286 -12.22 -5.56 -6.11
N VAL A 287 -12.41 -6.17 -7.27
CA VAL A 287 -12.62 -5.48 -8.55
C VAL A 287 -14.04 -5.77 -9.03
N PHE A 288 -14.89 -4.74 -9.11
CA PHE A 288 -16.18 -4.82 -9.76
C PHE A 288 -16.04 -4.48 -11.24
N THR A 289 -16.50 -5.37 -12.11
CA THR A 289 -16.56 -5.15 -13.57
C THR A 289 -17.87 -4.53 -14.04
N ASN A 290 -18.75 -4.21 -13.08
CA ASN A 290 -20.05 -3.60 -13.28
C ASN A 290 -20.27 -2.48 -12.25
N ALA A 291 -21.29 -1.66 -12.51
CA ALA A 291 -21.80 -0.73 -11.53
C ALA A 291 -22.34 -1.44 -10.28
N VAL A 292 -22.31 -0.76 -9.14
CA VAL A 292 -22.67 -1.31 -7.83
C VAL A 292 -23.70 -0.41 -7.17
N ALA A 293 -24.73 -1.03 -6.59
CA ALA A 293 -25.69 -0.37 -5.73
C ALA A 293 -25.55 -0.86 -4.29
N LEU A 294 -25.54 0.06 -3.32
CA LEU A 294 -25.39 -0.25 -1.89
C LEU A 294 -26.60 0.28 -1.11
N GLU A 295 -27.15 -0.59 -0.26
CA GLU A 295 -28.19 -0.30 0.70
C GLU A 295 -27.84 -0.90 2.07
N GLY A 296 -27.76 -0.05 3.09
CA GLY A 296 -27.40 -0.47 4.46
C GLY A 296 -26.00 -0.03 4.84
N THR A 297 -25.23 -0.91 5.49
CA THR A 297 -23.88 -0.60 5.96
C THR A 297 -22.85 -1.26 5.04
N ALA A 298 -21.93 -0.48 4.48
CA ALA A 298 -20.93 -1.01 3.55
C ALA A 298 -19.53 -0.43 3.79
N ASN A 299 -18.51 -1.30 3.88
CA ASN A 299 -17.10 -0.89 3.95
C ASN A 299 -16.35 -1.43 2.73
N LEU A 300 -15.76 -0.55 1.92
CA LEU A 300 -15.00 -0.91 0.73
C LEU A 300 -13.55 -0.51 0.94
N LYS A 301 -12.62 -1.47 0.93
CA LYS A 301 -11.19 -1.24 1.10
C LYS A 301 -10.41 -1.80 -0.09
N ASN A 302 -9.58 -0.96 -0.72
CA ASN A 302 -8.82 -1.32 -1.92
C ASN A 302 -9.73 -1.85 -3.04
N VAL A 303 -10.87 -1.20 -3.26
CA VAL A 303 -11.86 -1.63 -4.24
C VAL A 303 -11.72 -0.83 -5.52
N THR A 304 -11.85 -1.49 -6.68
CA THR A 304 -12.01 -0.83 -7.98
C THR A 304 -13.42 -1.07 -8.50
N ILE A 305 -14.10 -0.02 -8.97
CA ILE A 305 -15.41 -0.12 -9.61
C ILE A 305 -15.30 0.49 -11.01
N SER A 306 -15.61 -0.29 -12.03
CA SER A 306 -15.66 0.15 -13.42
C SER A 306 -16.67 -0.66 -14.19
N ASP A 307 -17.47 0.00 -15.03
CA ASP A 307 -18.35 -0.70 -15.98
C ASP A 307 -18.05 -0.23 -17.40
N LYS A 308 -17.21 -0.99 -18.10
CA LYS A 308 -16.83 -0.70 -19.49
C LYS A 308 -17.84 -1.21 -20.50
N ASN A 309 -18.76 -2.08 -20.08
CA ASN A 309 -19.78 -2.69 -20.92
C ASN A 309 -21.13 -1.95 -20.82
N ALA A 310 -21.27 -1.00 -19.90
CA ALA A 310 -22.44 -0.14 -19.77
C ALA A 310 -22.84 0.49 -21.11
N THR A 311 -24.00 0.06 -21.63
CA THR A 311 -24.55 0.55 -22.89
C THR A 311 -25.36 1.84 -22.74
N GLY A 312 -25.68 2.23 -21.49
CA GLY A 312 -26.35 3.48 -21.15
C GLY A 312 -25.53 4.37 -20.21
N ASP A 313 -26.08 5.53 -19.87
CA ASP A 313 -25.55 6.31 -18.77
C ASP A 313 -25.75 5.53 -17.45
N THR A 314 -24.73 5.46 -16.61
CA THR A 314 -24.75 4.64 -15.39
C THR A 314 -24.19 5.39 -14.18
N TYR A 315 -24.56 4.95 -12.98
CA TYR A 315 -23.93 5.32 -11.72
C TYR A 315 -22.95 4.21 -11.33
N MET A 316 -21.64 4.46 -11.34
CA MET A 316 -20.69 3.40 -10.99
C MET A 316 -20.91 2.91 -9.56
N LEU A 317 -21.16 3.84 -8.64
CA LEU A 317 -21.59 3.55 -7.28
C LEU A 317 -22.89 4.31 -6.97
N TRP A 318 -23.98 3.58 -6.83
CA TRP A 318 -25.23 4.12 -6.34
C TRP A 318 -25.41 3.79 -4.85
N ILE A 319 -25.64 4.81 -4.03
CA ILE A 319 -25.90 4.69 -2.59
C ILE A 319 -27.34 5.09 -2.35
N ARG A 320 -28.13 4.15 -1.84
CA ARG A 320 -29.52 4.37 -1.51
C ARG A 320 -29.63 5.15 -0.19
N ALA A 321 -30.58 6.08 -0.12
CA ALA A 321 -30.76 6.90 1.08
C ALA A 321 -31.03 6.07 2.34
N GLY A 322 -30.40 6.44 3.45
CA GLY A 322 -30.43 5.70 4.73
C GLY A 322 -29.21 4.80 4.96
N SER A 323 -28.25 4.79 4.04
CA SER A 323 -27.06 3.94 4.12
C SER A 323 -25.89 4.61 4.86
N ASP A 324 -25.00 3.79 5.40
CA ASP A 324 -23.71 4.20 5.99
C ASP A 324 -22.57 3.50 5.24
N VAL A 325 -21.83 4.26 4.43
CA VAL A 325 -20.84 3.73 3.50
C VAL A 325 -19.46 4.33 3.80
N THR A 326 -18.46 3.47 3.97
CA THR A 326 -17.06 3.86 4.11
C THR A 326 -16.24 3.35 2.92
N LEU A 327 -15.51 4.23 2.27
CA LEU A 327 -14.59 3.94 1.17
C LEU A 327 -13.15 4.18 1.65
N GLU A 328 -12.28 3.20 1.54
CA GLU A 328 -10.86 3.29 1.90
C GLU A 328 -10.00 2.89 0.70
N ASN A 329 -9.23 3.84 0.17
CA ASN A 329 -8.37 3.61 -1.01
C ASN A 329 -9.14 2.98 -2.20
N VAL A 330 -10.25 3.62 -2.60
CA VAL A 330 -11.12 3.12 -3.68
C VAL A 330 -10.84 3.82 -5.00
N THR A 331 -10.90 3.08 -6.11
CA THR A 331 -10.90 3.63 -7.46
C THR A 331 -12.28 3.49 -8.09
N ILE A 332 -12.88 4.59 -8.54
CA ILE A 332 -14.16 4.59 -9.27
C ILE A 332 -13.93 5.19 -10.64
N ASP A 333 -14.01 4.34 -11.67
CA ASP A 333 -13.87 4.76 -13.05
C ASP A 333 -15.22 5.08 -13.69
N GLY A 334 -15.69 6.31 -13.52
CA GLY A 334 -16.88 6.83 -14.16
C GLY A 334 -16.68 7.32 -15.59
N LYS A 335 -15.66 6.83 -16.32
CA LYS A 335 -15.48 7.08 -17.75
C LYS A 335 -16.15 6.02 -18.61
N SER A 336 -17.05 6.45 -19.49
CA SER A 336 -17.69 5.58 -20.47
C SER A 336 -16.72 5.19 -21.60
N ALA A 337 -16.75 3.91 -21.99
CA ALA A 337 -16.03 3.43 -23.17
C ALA A 337 -16.71 3.83 -24.50
N VAL A 338 -18.01 4.16 -24.46
CA VAL A 338 -18.85 4.41 -25.65
C VAL A 338 -19.48 5.81 -25.68
N GLY A 339 -19.05 6.72 -24.79
CA GLY A 339 -19.46 8.13 -24.78
C GLY A 339 -20.72 8.46 -23.97
N ASN A 340 -21.16 7.57 -23.08
CA ASN A 340 -22.26 7.81 -22.15
C ASN A 340 -21.84 8.77 -21.02
N LYS A 341 -22.82 9.42 -20.38
CA LYS A 341 -22.60 10.41 -19.31
C LYS A 341 -22.55 9.73 -17.94
N ASN A 342 -21.60 8.82 -17.77
CA ASN A 342 -21.42 8.09 -16.53
C ASN A 342 -21.12 9.03 -15.35
N ARG A 343 -21.59 8.62 -14.17
CA ARG A 343 -21.41 9.33 -12.90
C ARG A 343 -20.70 8.40 -11.94
N ALA A 344 -19.80 8.95 -11.14
CA ALA A 344 -19.05 8.18 -10.16
C ALA A 344 -19.95 7.71 -9.01
N ILE A 345 -20.25 8.58 -8.05
CA ILE A 345 -21.05 8.26 -6.87
C ILE A 345 -22.35 9.05 -6.90
N ALA A 346 -23.48 8.38 -6.70
CA ALA A 346 -24.77 9.04 -6.52
C ALA A 346 -25.45 8.63 -5.21
N ILE A 347 -25.95 9.62 -4.46
CA ILE A 347 -26.77 9.43 -3.26
C ILE A 347 -28.20 9.85 -3.59
N LYS A 348 -29.14 8.89 -3.59
CA LYS A 348 -30.53 9.12 -4.05
C LYS A 348 -31.55 8.38 -3.17
N ASP A 349 -32.76 8.95 -3.11
CA ASP A 349 -33.91 8.36 -2.42
C ASP A 349 -34.67 7.34 -3.27
N GLU A 350 -34.14 7.00 -4.45
CA GLU A 350 -34.86 6.18 -5.40
C GLU A 350 -35.31 4.87 -4.74
N TYR A 351 -36.60 4.57 -4.91
CA TYR A 351 -37.31 3.47 -4.28
C TYR A 351 -37.50 3.55 -2.75
N VAL A 352 -37.23 4.69 -2.10
CA VAL A 352 -37.45 4.90 -0.66
C VAL A 352 -38.60 5.88 -0.42
N THR A 353 -39.67 5.43 0.26
CA THR A 353 -40.83 6.29 0.54
C THR A 353 -40.54 7.36 1.61
N ASN A 354 -39.68 7.05 2.59
CA ASN A 354 -39.29 7.95 3.68
C ASN A 354 -37.77 7.85 3.87
N PRO A 355 -36.97 8.61 3.11
CA PRO A 355 -35.52 8.50 3.16
C PRO A 355 -34.98 8.87 4.54
N ALA A 356 -34.12 8.01 5.09
CA ALA A 356 -33.38 8.28 6.32
C ALA A 356 -32.04 8.96 6.02
N GLU A 357 -31.37 9.49 7.04
CA GLU A 357 -30.08 10.15 6.87
C GLU A 357 -29.03 9.19 6.29
N THR A 358 -28.20 9.69 5.37
CA THR A 358 -27.13 8.92 4.73
C THR A 358 -25.77 9.44 5.17
N THR A 359 -24.85 8.55 5.48
CA THR A 359 -23.44 8.89 5.72
C THR A 359 -22.55 8.26 4.66
N LEU A 360 -21.65 9.06 4.08
CA LEU A 360 -20.58 8.61 3.20
C LEU A 360 -19.25 9.10 3.76
N THR A 361 -18.34 8.18 4.08
CA THR A 361 -16.97 8.49 4.49
C THR A 361 -16.00 8.03 3.43
N ILE A 362 -15.11 8.91 2.96
CA ILE A 362 -14.08 8.60 1.96
C ILE A 362 -12.71 8.85 2.59
N ASN A 363 -11.94 7.79 2.78
CA ASN A 363 -10.57 7.78 3.30
C ASN A 363 -9.60 7.45 2.15
N GLY A 364 -9.45 8.40 1.24
CA GLY A 364 -8.66 8.28 0.02
C GLY A 364 -9.39 7.60 -1.14
N ALA A 365 -9.39 8.24 -2.31
CA ALA A 365 -10.01 7.68 -3.51
C ALA A 365 -9.46 8.32 -4.80
N THR A 366 -9.51 7.58 -5.90
CA THR A 366 -9.34 8.11 -7.26
C THR A 366 -10.66 7.98 -8.01
N ILE A 367 -11.23 9.10 -8.46
CA ILE A 367 -12.59 9.16 -8.98
C ILE A 367 -12.62 9.92 -10.31
N THR A 368 -13.16 9.28 -11.34
CA THR A 368 -13.47 9.92 -12.63
C THR A 368 -14.98 9.94 -12.86
N SER A 369 -15.46 10.91 -13.61
CA SER A 369 -16.90 11.06 -13.92
C SER A 369 -17.05 11.84 -15.22
N ASP A 370 -17.98 11.45 -16.08
CA ASP A 370 -18.24 12.14 -17.35
C ASP A 370 -19.28 13.26 -17.25
N LYS A 371 -20.06 13.31 -16.16
CA LYS A 371 -21.17 14.29 -16.05
C LYS A 371 -21.06 15.29 -14.91
N TYR A 372 -20.71 14.83 -13.72
CA TYR A 372 -20.80 15.61 -12.48
C TYR A 372 -19.51 15.54 -11.65
N ALA A 373 -19.51 16.21 -10.51
CA ALA A 373 -18.50 16.00 -9.46
C ALA A 373 -18.46 14.53 -8.99
N ALA A 374 -17.46 14.18 -8.18
CA ALA A 374 -17.24 12.82 -7.68
C ALA A 374 -18.47 12.26 -6.94
N VAL A 375 -19.11 13.09 -6.10
CA VAL A 375 -20.33 12.75 -5.36
C VAL A 375 -21.48 13.64 -5.80
N TYR A 376 -22.55 13.05 -6.31
CA TYR A 376 -23.77 13.74 -6.74
C TYR A 376 -24.95 13.38 -5.83
N VAL A 377 -25.51 14.36 -5.13
CA VAL A 377 -26.54 14.14 -4.10
C VAL A 377 -27.88 14.71 -4.55
N THR A 378 -28.94 13.90 -4.54
CA THR A 378 -30.32 14.34 -4.83
C THR A 378 -31.31 13.95 -3.75
N SER A 379 -30.82 13.51 -2.59
CA SER A 379 -31.66 13.03 -1.50
C SER A 379 -32.45 14.15 -0.79
N ALA A 380 -33.67 13.82 -0.36
CA ALA A 380 -34.55 14.66 0.44
C ALA A 380 -34.28 14.54 1.94
N SER A 381 -33.51 13.53 2.37
CA SER A 381 -33.06 13.38 3.75
C SER A 381 -31.70 14.03 3.96
N ALA A 382 -31.30 14.18 5.23
CA ALA A 382 -29.97 14.67 5.55
C ALA A 382 -28.88 13.75 4.96
N THR A 383 -27.79 14.33 4.48
CA THR A 383 -26.63 13.59 3.98
C THR A 383 -25.36 14.18 4.59
N THR A 384 -24.57 13.34 5.24
CA THR A 384 -23.25 13.70 5.76
C THR A 384 -22.16 13.05 4.89
N VAL A 385 -21.24 13.86 4.36
CA VAL A 385 -20.07 13.39 3.59
C VAL A 385 -18.79 13.77 4.33
N ASN A 386 -18.00 12.79 4.73
CA ASN A 386 -16.69 12.96 5.36
C ASN A 386 -15.60 12.67 4.33
N LEU A 387 -14.74 13.63 4.04
CA LEU A 387 -13.65 13.50 3.08
C LEU A 387 -12.31 13.54 3.83
N ASN A 388 -11.51 12.49 3.73
CA ASN A 388 -10.22 12.34 4.38
C ASN A 388 -9.20 11.71 3.41
N GLY A 389 -7.91 11.84 3.73
CA GLY A 389 -6.84 11.29 2.90
C GLY A 389 -6.73 11.98 1.54
N VAL A 390 -6.07 11.34 0.56
CA VAL A 390 -5.89 11.90 -0.78
C VAL A 390 -7.10 11.56 -1.66
N ILE A 391 -7.83 12.57 -2.11
CA ILE A 391 -8.97 12.39 -3.02
C ILE A 391 -8.64 13.02 -4.37
N ASP A 392 -8.32 12.18 -5.36
CA ASP A 392 -8.14 12.61 -6.74
C ASP A 392 -9.48 12.56 -7.49
N ALA A 393 -10.15 13.72 -7.56
CA ALA A 393 -11.33 13.94 -8.38
C ALA A 393 -11.02 14.78 -9.64
N THR A 394 -9.75 14.86 -10.06
CA THR A 394 -9.37 15.73 -11.19
C THR A 394 -9.97 15.28 -12.52
N GLY A 395 -10.30 13.98 -12.64
CA GLY A 395 -10.92 13.37 -13.82
C GLY A 395 -12.45 13.47 -13.86
N THR A 396 -13.09 14.23 -12.96
CA THR A 396 -14.53 14.49 -12.99
C THR A 396 -14.87 15.65 -13.92
N ALA A 397 -16.08 15.66 -14.48
CA ALA A 397 -16.53 16.73 -15.37
C ALA A 397 -16.67 18.09 -14.67
N ASP A 398 -17.05 18.08 -13.38
CA ASP A 398 -16.93 19.24 -12.50
C ASP A 398 -15.89 18.90 -11.42
N ASN A 399 -14.66 19.35 -11.60
CA ASN A 399 -13.55 19.15 -10.68
C ASN A 399 -13.30 20.36 -9.78
N SER A 400 -14.20 21.35 -9.79
CA SER A 400 -14.15 22.50 -8.89
C SER A 400 -14.58 22.15 -7.46
N LYS A 401 -15.26 21.01 -7.28
CA LYS A 401 -15.74 20.48 -6.00
C LYS A 401 -15.78 18.96 -6.04
N VAL A 402 -15.71 18.33 -4.87
CA VAL A 402 -15.88 16.87 -4.73
C VAL A 402 -17.36 16.50 -4.61
N VAL A 403 -18.14 17.29 -3.87
CA VAL A 403 -19.57 17.04 -3.60
C VAL A 403 -20.44 18.08 -4.28
N GLN A 404 -21.39 17.62 -5.10
CA GLN A 404 -22.34 18.45 -5.82
C GLN A 404 -23.77 18.22 -5.30
N ASN A 405 -24.44 19.30 -4.92
CA ASN A 405 -25.89 19.29 -4.75
C ASN A 405 -26.57 19.21 -6.13
N GLY A 406 -27.23 18.10 -6.38
CA GLY A 406 -27.96 17.79 -7.61
C GLY A 406 -29.43 18.17 -7.61
N GLY A 407 -29.90 18.91 -6.61
CA GLY A 407 -31.32 19.14 -6.35
C GLY A 407 -31.83 18.47 -5.06
N ALA A 408 -30.93 18.11 -4.15
CA ALA A 408 -31.27 17.63 -2.82
C ALA A 408 -32.07 18.69 -2.06
N THR A 409 -33.19 18.28 -1.46
CA THR A 409 -33.99 19.11 -0.54
C THR A 409 -33.59 18.90 0.92
N GLY A 410 -32.89 17.81 1.22
CA GLY A 410 -32.26 17.56 2.51
C GLY A 410 -30.99 18.37 2.73
N THR A 411 -30.55 18.48 3.98
CA THR A 411 -29.30 19.19 4.31
C THR A 411 -28.10 18.34 3.92
N ILE A 412 -27.14 18.92 3.19
CA ILE A 412 -25.86 18.28 2.88
C ILE A 412 -24.78 18.89 3.78
N LYS A 413 -24.18 18.07 4.65
CA LYS A 413 -23.04 18.44 5.48
C LYS A 413 -21.76 17.81 4.91
N VAL A 414 -20.79 18.62 4.54
CA VAL A 414 -19.48 18.15 4.07
C VAL A 414 -18.42 18.49 5.10
N ASN A 415 -17.76 17.47 5.65
CA ASN A 415 -16.60 17.61 6.52
C ASN A 415 -15.36 17.27 5.70
N ASP A 416 -14.66 18.28 5.20
CA ASP A 416 -13.52 18.09 4.30
C ASP A 416 -12.18 18.29 5.02
N ASN A 417 -11.52 17.17 5.31
CA ASN A 417 -10.14 17.08 5.76
C ASN A 417 -9.25 16.42 4.69
N SER A 418 -9.70 16.38 3.44
CA SER A 418 -8.97 15.71 2.37
C SER A 418 -7.79 16.54 1.87
N THR A 419 -6.82 15.85 1.29
CA THR A 419 -5.75 16.46 0.52
C THR A 419 -6.26 16.71 -0.89
N LYS A 420 -6.32 17.98 -1.29
CA LYS A 420 -6.76 18.39 -2.62
C LYS A 420 -5.69 18.05 -3.65
N VAL A 421 -6.05 17.30 -4.69
CA VAL A 421 -5.15 16.96 -5.80
C VAL A 421 -5.31 17.97 -6.94
N VAL A 422 -4.19 18.40 -7.52
CA VAL A 422 -4.12 19.25 -8.71
C VAL A 422 -3.11 18.62 -9.68
N LYS A 423 -3.56 18.26 -10.88
CA LYS A 423 -2.67 17.79 -11.96
C LYS A 423 -2.20 18.99 -12.77
N VAL A 424 -0.90 19.10 -13.02
CA VAL A 424 -0.31 20.24 -13.75
C VAL A 424 0.63 19.73 -14.83
N ALA A 425 0.54 20.24 -16.05
CA ALA A 425 1.38 19.83 -17.18
C ALA A 425 2.35 20.94 -17.63
N THR A 426 2.16 22.18 -17.16
CA THR A 426 2.92 23.36 -17.58
C THR A 426 3.48 24.15 -16.41
N GLN A 427 4.49 24.99 -16.68
CA GLN A 427 5.08 25.90 -15.69
C GLN A 427 4.04 26.88 -15.09
N GLU A 428 3.13 27.38 -15.93
CA GLU A 428 2.08 28.31 -15.51
C GLU A 428 1.10 27.63 -14.56
N GLU A 429 0.63 26.43 -14.90
CA GLU A 429 -0.27 25.65 -14.04
C GLU A 429 0.38 25.31 -12.70
N LEU A 430 1.66 24.94 -12.67
CA LEU A 430 2.40 24.72 -11.42
C LEU A 430 2.42 25.99 -10.56
N THR A 431 2.75 27.13 -11.17
CA THR A 431 2.81 28.43 -10.47
C THR A 431 1.44 28.81 -9.89
N ASN A 432 0.38 28.61 -10.67
CA ASN A 432 -1.00 28.86 -10.25
C ASN A 432 -1.45 27.89 -9.14
N ALA A 433 -1.09 26.61 -9.23
CA ALA A 433 -1.42 25.61 -8.22
C ALA A 433 -0.74 25.90 -6.88
N ILE A 434 0.55 26.28 -6.88
CA ILE A 434 1.28 26.65 -5.66
C ILE A 434 0.73 27.93 -5.03
N SER A 435 0.49 28.96 -5.84
CA SER A 435 0.00 30.26 -5.33
C SER A 435 -1.43 30.16 -4.79
N SER A 436 -2.29 29.35 -5.39
CA SER A 436 -3.67 29.11 -4.95
C SER A 436 -3.84 27.97 -3.93
N ALA A 437 -2.76 27.31 -3.51
CA ALA A 437 -2.79 26.28 -2.49
C ALA A 437 -3.46 26.77 -1.19
N THR A 438 -4.33 25.94 -0.62
CA THR A 438 -5.17 26.28 0.52
C THR A 438 -4.34 26.63 1.76
N LEU A 439 -4.74 27.70 2.46
CA LEU A 439 -4.12 28.12 3.72
C LEU A 439 -4.62 27.26 4.90
N GLY A 440 -3.80 27.17 5.95
CA GLY A 440 -4.18 26.60 7.23
C GLY A 440 -3.45 25.32 7.59
N LYS A 441 -3.32 25.07 8.89
CA LYS A 441 -2.48 23.99 9.45
C LYS A 441 -2.92 22.58 9.01
N ASN A 442 -4.20 22.36 8.78
CA ASN A 442 -4.77 21.06 8.42
C ASN A 442 -5.04 20.90 6.92
N SER A 443 -4.86 21.97 6.13
CA SER A 443 -5.13 21.98 4.69
C SER A 443 -3.89 21.52 3.94
N VAL A 444 -4.02 20.54 3.05
CA VAL A 444 -2.92 20.05 2.21
C VAL A 444 -3.31 20.13 0.73
N THR A 445 -2.43 20.71 -0.08
CA THR A 445 -2.56 20.69 -1.55
C THR A 445 -1.48 19.78 -2.13
N ARG A 446 -1.89 18.73 -2.83
CA ARG A 446 -1.02 17.83 -3.59
C ARG A 446 -1.04 18.23 -5.06
N ILE A 447 0.15 18.38 -5.63
CA ILE A 447 0.38 18.76 -7.03
C ILE A 447 1.09 17.59 -7.69
N ASP A 448 0.47 17.02 -8.72
CA ASP A 448 1.02 15.87 -9.45
C ASP A 448 1.58 16.34 -10.78
N LEU A 449 2.88 16.08 -10.98
CA LEU A 449 3.60 16.35 -12.22
C LEU A 449 3.60 15.10 -13.11
N PRO A 450 3.27 15.21 -14.41
CA PRO A 450 3.29 14.09 -15.32
C PRO A 450 4.73 13.64 -15.59
N ALA A 451 4.87 12.38 -15.99
CA ALA A 451 6.16 11.77 -16.34
C ALA A 451 7.01 12.67 -17.25
N SER A 452 8.31 12.71 -16.99
CA SER A 452 9.32 13.42 -17.78
C SER A 452 9.13 14.95 -17.89
N THR A 453 8.31 15.54 -17.03
CA THR A 453 8.10 16.99 -16.98
C THR A 453 9.30 17.68 -16.34
N SER A 454 9.75 18.80 -16.92
CA SER A 454 10.76 19.67 -16.33
C SER A 454 10.18 21.05 -16.06
N VAL A 455 10.16 21.45 -14.79
CA VAL A 455 9.60 22.73 -14.32
C VAL A 455 10.58 23.44 -13.40
N THR A 456 10.31 24.73 -13.17
CA THR A 456 11.07 25.58 -12.28
C THR A 456 10.27 25.91 -11.03
N PHE A 457 10.92 25.78 -9.87
CA PHE A 457 10.39 26.21 -8.59
C PHE A 457 11.00 27.56 -8.22
N GLU A 458 10.26 28.61 -8.58
CA GLU A 458 10.70 30.00 -8.41
C GLU A 458 10.72 30.43 -6.94
N SER A 459 11.73 31.20 -6.58
CA SER A 459 11.82 31.83 -5.27
C SER A 459 10.59 32.72 -5.00
N GLY A 460 9.97 32.52 -3.85
CA GLY A 460 8.81 33.28 -3.38
C GLY A 460 7.47 32.80 -3.91
N VAL A 461 7.43 31.77 -4.75
CA VAL A 461 6.20 31.29 -5.41
C VAL A 461 5.10 30.88 -4.44
N THR A 462 5.47 30.39 -3.24
CA THR A 462 4.51 30.01 -2.21
C THR A 462 3.73 31.21 -1.65
N ALA A 463 4.37 32.38 -1.61
CA ALA A 463 3.78 33.66 -1.18
C ALA A 463 2.91 33.57 0.08
N VAL A 464 3.39 32.86 1.11
CA VAL A 464 2.62 32.63 2.34
C VAL A 464 2.46 33.94 3.12
N PRO A 465 1.23 34.38 3.45
CA PRO A 465 1.01 35.55 4.29
C PRO A 465 1.63 35.42 5.69
N GLN A 466 1.82 36.56 6.37
CA GLN A 466 2.26 36.54 7.76
C GLN A 466 1.24 35.78 8.62
N GLU A 467 1.74 35.02 9.61
CA GLU A 467 0.93 34.24 10.57
C GLU A 467 0.18 33.03 9.98
N GLU A 468 0.26 32.84 8.66
CA GLU A 468 -0.33 31.71 7.96
C GLU A 468 0.69 30.62 7.62
N VAL A 469 0.18 29.45 7.24
CA VAL A 469 0.98 28.33 6.71
C VAL A 469 0.32 27.75 5.46
N LYS A 470 1.15 27.23 4.54
CA LYS A 470 0.71 26.40 3.42
C LYS A 470 1.40 25.04 3.50
N ASN A 471 0.63 23.96 3.34
CA ASN A 471 1.18 22.62 3.21
C ASN A 471 1.04 22.17 1.75
N ILE A 472 2.18 22.00 1.07
CA ILE A 472 2.22 21.67 -0.35
C ILE A 472 3.03 20.40 -0.52
N VAL A 473 2.45 19.43 -1.22
CA VAL A 473 3.10 18.19 -1.65
C VAL A 473 3.22 18.24 -3.17
N ILE A 474 4.41 18.03 -3.72
CA ILE A 474 4.64 17.96 -5.16
C ILE A 474 5.18 16.58 -5.48
N THR A 475 4.44 15.80 -6.27
CA THR A 475 4.79 14.42 -6.60
C THR A 475 5.13 14.25 -8.07
N GLY A 476 5.99 13.27 -8.37
CA GLY A 476 6.32 12.82 -9.71
C GLY A 476 6.84 11.39 -9.71
N ASP A 477 7.56 10.99 -10.76
CA ASP A 477 7.91 9.59 -11.04
C ASP A 477 9.42 9.34 -11.18
N LYS A 478 10.24 10.23 -10.61
CA LYS A 478 11.70 10.37 -10.73
C LYS A 478 12.19 10.86 -12.09
N THR A 479 11.44 10.67 -13.16
CA THR A 479 11.76 11.23 -14.47
C THR A 479 11.39 12.71 -14.55
N THR A 480 10.49 13.17 -13.67
CA THR A 480 10.19 14.57 -13.42
C THR A 480 11.38 15.32 -12.81
N LYS A 481 11.59 16.55 -13.30
CA LYS A 481 12.68 17.44 -12.86
C LYS A 481 12.12 18.74 -12.32
N ILE A 482 12.58 19.14 -11.14
CA ILE A 482 12.33 20.47 -10.58
C ILE A 482 13.67 21.19 -10.45
N LYS A 483 13.79 22.31 -11.17
CA LYS A 483 14.91 23.24 -11.04
C LYS A 483 14.54 24.36 -10.08
N PHE A 484 15.26 24.51 -8.97
CA PHE A 484 15.08 25.66 -8.09
C PHE A 484 15.76 26.89 -8.69
N GLN A 485 15.07 28.04 -8.64
CA GLN A 485 15.61 29.29 -9.19
C GLN A 485 15.33 30.48 -8.28
N ASN A 486 16.23 31.48 -8.35
CA ASN A 486 16.01 32.81 -7.82
C ASN A 486 16.57 33.83 -8.81
N THR A 487 15.70 34.43 -9.61
CA THR A 487 16.08 35.44 -10.62
C THR A 487 16.35 36.82 -10.04
N LYS A 488 16.09 37.04 -8.75
CA LYS A 488 16.30 38.32 -8.04
C LYS A 488 16.99 38.08 -6.68
N PRO A 489 18.24 37.57 -6.67
CA PRO A 489 18.94 37.26 -5.44
C PRO A 489 19.19 38.51 -4.60
N GLY A 490 18.97 38.41 -3.29
CA GLY A 490 19.34 39.43 -2.31
C GLY A 490 20.80 39.29 -1.85
N SER A 491 21.16 40.02 -0.79
CA SER A 491 22.51 39.99 -0.21
C SER A 491 22.91 38.63 0.38
N GLU A 492 21.95 37.78 0.74
CA GLU A 492 22.20 36.43 1.29
C GLU A 492 22.55 35.40 0.19
N GLY A 493 22.45 35.79 -1.10
CA GLY A 493 22.77 34.96 -2.26
C GLY A 493 21.54 34.43 -3.00
N ALA A 494 21.77 33.53 -3.96
CA ALA A 494 20.72 32.90 -4.75
C ALA A 494 20.00 31.79 -3.96
N LEU A 495 19.39 32.12 -2.82
CA LEU A 495 18.53 31.18 -2.07
C LEU A 495 17.15 31.07 -2.74
N SER A 496 16.52 29.89 -2.72
CA SER A 496 15.09 29.77 -3.02
C SER A 496 14.28 30.04 -1.76
N TYR A 497 13.65 31.22 -1.67
CA TYR A 497 12.90 31.66 -0.50
C TYR A 497 11.46 31.16 -0.53
N GLN A 498 11.01 30.46 0.51
CA GLN A 498 9.70 29.82 0.66
C GLN A 498 9.23 29.90 2.12
N ASP A 499 9.40 31.07 2.72
CA ASP A 499 9.12 31.27 4.14
C ASP A 499 7.71 30.79 4.52
N ARG A 500 7.61 30.10 5.66
CA ARG A 500 6.38 29.55 6.26
C ARG A 500 5.66 28.47 5.45
N ALA A 501 6.21 28.04 4.31
CA ALA A 501 5.68 26.91 3.57
C ALA A 501 6.21 25.59 4.15
N ASN A 502 5.32 24.65 4.40
CA ASN A 502 5.67 23.25 4.55
C ASN A 502 5.66 22.62 3.16
N LEU A 503 6.81 22.14 2.73
CA LEU A 503 7.03 21.63 1.38
C LEU A 503 7.41 20.16 1.46
N THR A 504 6.74 19.32 0.68
CA THR A 504 7.12 17.94 0.44
C THR A 504 7.32 17.74 -1.05
N PHE A 505 8.46 17.18 -1.43
CA PHE A 505 8.74 16.73 -2.79
C PHE A 505 8.87 15.21 -2.78
N GLU A 506 8.17 14.51 -3.65
CA GLU A 506 8.13 13.04 -3.69
C GLU A 506 8.40 12.53 -5.10
N GLY A 507 9.40 11.64 -5.25
CA GLY A 507 9.73 11.06 -6.54
C GLY A 507 10.15 12.10 -7.57
N ILE A 508 10.97 13.08 -7.16
CA ILE A 508 11.43 14.18 -8.05
C ILE A 508 12.95 14.15 -8.19
N THR A 509 13.44 14.40 -9.42
CA THR A 509 14.84 14.79 -9.64
C THR A 509 15.01 16.30 -9.40
N ILE A 510 15.84 16.66 -8.43
CA ILE A 510 16.08 18.03 -7.97
C ILE A 510 17.37 18.58 -8.59
N ASP A 511 17.23 19.70 -9.30
CA ASP A 511 18.33 20.55 -9.73
C ASP A 511 18.33 21.84 -8.89
N ALA A 512 19.33 21.97 -8.04
CA ALA A 512 19.64 23.13 -7.22
C ALA A 512 20.89 23.88 -7.71
N GLY A 513 21.39 23.60 -8.93
CA GLY A 513 22.66 24.14 -9.43
C GLY A 513 22.71 25.67 -9.57
N GLU A 514 21.56 26.32 -9.75
CA GLU A 514 21.46 27.80 -9.83
C GLU A 514 21.24 28.48 -8.49
N ILE A 515 20.98 27.70 -7.43
CA ILE A 515 20.72 28.23 -6.09
C ILE A 515 21.81 27.81 -5.11
N LYS A 516 22.00 28.61 -4.07
CA LYS A 516 22.83 28.20 -2.94
C LYS A 516 22.09 27.25 -2.00
N GLY A 517 20.77 27.24 -1.99
CA GLY A 517 20.00 26.40 -1.08
C GLY A 517 18.58 26.88 -0.88
N ILE A 518 17.86 26.22 0.01
CA ILE A 518 16.43 26.44 0.25
C ILE A 518 16.25 27.14 1.58
N CYS A 519 15.47 28.23 1.57
CA CYS A 519 15.15 29.04 2.72
C CYS A 519 13.65 29.05 2.97
N ALA A 520 13.19 28.21 3.91
CA ALA A 520 11.80 28.07 4.32
C ALA A 520 11.64 28.35 5.82
N ARG A 521 11.93 29.60 6.26
CA ARG A 521 11.90 29.95 7.70
C ARG A 521 10.50 29.73 8.27
N GLY A 522 10.41 29.06 9.42
CA GLY A 522 9.13 28.70 10.03
C GLY A 522 8.41 27.51 9.40
N GLY A 523 8.95 26.95 8.30
CA GLY A 523 8.40 25.77 7.61
C GLY A 523 9.26 24.51 7.80
N ILE A 524 8.73 23.40 7.31
CA ILE A 524 9.40 22.09 7.21
C ILE A 524 9.57 21.74 5.74
N VAL A 525 10.76 21.28 5.34
CA VAL A 525 11.01 20.82 3.97
C VAL A 525 11.34 19.34 3.98
N THR A 526 10.57 18.57 3.22
CA THR A 526 10.65 17.11 3.14
C THR A 526 10.92 16.68 1.70
N PHE A 527 11.86 15.75 1.52
CA PHE A 527 12.13 15.08 0.26
C PHE A 527 11.97 13.59 0.47
N ILE A 528 11.17 12.94 -0.38
CA ILE A 528 10.86 11.51 -0.32
C ILE A 528 11.23 10.91 -1.67
N ASP A 529 12.14 9.94 -1.67
CA ASP A 529 12.53 9.20 -2.88
C ASP A 529 12.99 10.11 -4.05
N CYS A 530 13.63 11.22 -3.69
CA CYS A 530 14.15 12.21 -4.65
C CYS A 530 15.59 11.90 -5.07
N THR A 531 15.99 12.40 -6.24
CA THR A 531 17.40 12.36 -6.71
C THR A 531 17.95 13.77 -6.80
N PHE A 532 19.14 14.03 -6.23
CA PHE A 532 19.82 15.32 -6.30
C PHE A 532 21.03 15.21 -7.22
N GLU A 533 20.99 15.95 -8.34
CA GLU A 533 22.06 15.98 -9.35
C GLU A 533 23.09 17.10 -9.10
N SER A 534 22.76 18.02 -8.21
CA SER A 534 23.58 19.20 -7.88
C SER A 534 23.79 19.30 -6.37
N GLU A 535 24.90 19.89 -5.95
CA GLU A 535 25.23 20.10 -4.55
C GLU A 535 24.21 21.03 -3.86
N LEU A 536 23.64 20.59 -2.74
CA LEU A 536 22.72 21.42 -1.93
C LEU A 536 23.52 22.19 -0.88
N LYS A 537 23.66 23.51 -1.08
CA LYS A 537 24.64 24.31 -0.34
C LYS A 537 24.13 25.10 0.86
N GLN A 538 22.85 25.20 1.23
CA GLN A 538 22.38 25.97 2.41
C GLN A 538 21.01 25.47 2.87
N THR A 539 20.93 24.82 4.03
CA THR A 539 19.65 24.35 4.61
C THR A 539 19.12 25.33 5.66
N ILE A 540 18.08 26.09 5.32
CA ILE A 540 17.44 27.06 6.23
C ILE A 540 15.94 26.74 6.35
N ALA A 541 15.53 26.17 7.48
CA ALA A 541 14.13 25.82 7.79
C ALA A 541 14.02 25.45 9.28
N ASN A 542 12.83 25.20 9.80
CA ASN A 542 12.71 24.58 11.13
C ASN A 542 13.27 23.16 11.13
N LYS A 543 13.00 22.42 10.05
CA LYS A 543 13.43 21.04 9.87
C LYS A 543 13.58 20.67 8.39
N PHE A 544 14.62 19.92 8.08
CA PHE A 544 14.72 19.17 6.83
C PHE A 544 14.60 17.68 7.07
N VAL A 545 13.86 16.99 6.20
CA VAL A 545 13.76 15.53 6.18
C VAL A 545 14.05 15.04 4.78
N PHE A 546 14.99 14.11 4.66
CA PHE A 546 15.28 13.39 3.43
C PHE A 546 15.06 11.91 3.71
N SER A 547 14.14 11.28 2.98
CA SER A 547 13.79 9.88 3.14
C SER A 547 13.95 9.17 1.80
N GLY A 548 14.71 8.07 1.72
CA GLY A 548 14.87 7.32 0.47
C GLY A 548 15.62 8.06 -0.65
N CYS A 549 16.23 9.21 -0.37
CA CYS A 549 16.80 10.09 -1.41
C CYS A 549 18.18 9.60 -1.88
N THR A 550 18.51 9.89 -3.15
CA THR A 550 19.84 9.66 -3.73
C THR A 550 20.54 10.99 -4.01
N PHE A 551 21.77 11.13 -3.56
CA PHE A 551 22.61 12.31 -3.74
C PHE A 551 23.82 11.95 -4.61
N ASN A 552 23.89 12.50 -5.82
CA ASN A 552 25.05 12.37 -6.71
C ASN A 552 26.08 13.50 -6.48
N GLN A 553 25.73 14.46 -5.64
CA GLN A 553 26.56 15.57 -5.18
C GLN A 553 26.28 15.78 -3.69
N PRO A 554 27.25 16.31 -2.91
CA PRO A 554 27.09 16.41 -1.47
C PRO A 554 26.00 17.39 -1.02
N VAL A 555 25.55 17.22 0.24
CA VAL A 555 24.84 18.29 0.96
C VAL A 555 25.85 19.01 1.85
N SER A 556 26.20 20.24 1.49
CA SER A 556 27.47 20.80 1.96
C SER A 556 27.41 21.92 2.98
N GLN A 557 26.22 22.42 3.33
CA GLN A 557 26.03 23.30 4.48
C GLN A 557 24.76 22.92 5.24
N VAL A 558 24.77 21.70 5.76
CA VAL A 558 23.79 21.24 6.73
C VAL A 558 23.91 22.08 7.99
N GLY A 559 22.78 22.53 8.52
CA GLY A 559 22.74 23.31 9.75
C GLY A 559 23.11 24.79 9.57
N TYR A 560 23.12 25.31 8.35
CA TYR A 560 23.36 26.74 8.07
C TYR A 560 22.42 27.65 8.88
N GLY A 561 21.11 27.37 8.79
CA GLY A 561 20.08 28.04 9.57
C GLY A 561 18.93 27.09 9.95
N CYS A 562 19.25 25.81 10.12
CA CYS A 562 18.29 24.77 10.44
C CYS A 562 18.70 24.00 11.69
N LYS A 563 17.75 23.83 12.62
CA LYS A 563 17.99 23.17 13.91
C LYS A 563 18.02 21.65 13.80
N GLU A 564 17.22 21.08 12.91
CA GLU A 564 17.02 19.64 12.82
C GLU A 564 17.07 19.18 11.36
N VAL A 565 18.00 18.28 11.05
CA VAL A 565 18.14 17.67 9.72
C VAL A 565 18.18 16.16 9.87
N VAL A 566 17.31 15.48 9.14
CA VAL A 566 17.17 14.02 9.18
C VAL A 566 17.40 13.46 7.78
N PHE A 567 18.30 12.49 7.68
CA PHE A 567 18.47 11.61 6.53
C PHE A 567 18.11 10.19 6.97
N ASP A 568 17.14 9.58 6.30
CA ASP A 568 16.71 8.20 6.53
C ASP A 568 16.70 7.43 5.21
N ASN A 569 17.30 6.25 5.18
CA ASN A 569 17.36 5.39 4.00
C ASN A 569 17.91 6.09 2.74
N CYS A 570 18.84 7.02 2.89
CA CYS A 570 19.40 7.80 1.77
C CYS A 570 20.71 7.20 1.24
N LYS A 571 21.04 7.50 -0.02
CA LYS A 571 22.27 7.08 -0.69
C LYS A 571 23.10 8.30 -1.07
N PHE A 572 24.36 8.34 -0.68
CA PHE A 572 25.32 9.38 -1.03
C PHE A 572 26.40 8.77 -1.92
N ASN A 573 26.40 9.12 -3.20
CA ASN A 573 27.40 8.73 -4.19
C ASN A 573 28.18 9.97 -4.59
N THR A 574 29.13 10.38 -3.76
CA THR A 574 29.71 11.72 -3.80
C THR A 574 31.23 11.69 -3.96
N ASP A 575 31.78 12.70 -4.62
CA ASP A 575 33.23 12.96 -4.67
C ASP A 575 33.68 13.59 -3.34
N GLY A 576 34.25 12.78 -2.44
CA GLY A 576 34.61 13.17 -1.07
C GLY A 576 33.49 12.91 -0.06
N TYR A 577 33.18 13.90 0.77
CA TYR A 577 32.16 13.78 1.83
C TYR A 577 30.75 13.66 1.24
N GLY A 578 29.84 12.98 1.95
CA GLY A 578 28.41 12.98 1.61
C GLY A 578 27.67 14.17 2.24
N ILE A 579 27.98 14.43 3.51
CA ILE A 579 27.38 15.52 4.30
C ILE A 579 28.48 16.42 4.86
N LYS A 580 28.34 17.73 4.66
CA LYS A 580 29.16 18.73 5.35
C LYS A 580 28.29 19.69 6.16
N ILE A 581 28.65 19.83 7.43
CA ILE A 581 28.02 20.71 8.40
C ILE A 581 28.75 22.06 8.36
N TYR A 582 27.99 23.12 8.17
CA TYR A 582 28.50 24.48 8.11
C TYR A 582 27.43 25.39 8.73
N SER A 583 27.71 25.92 9.91
CA SER A 583 26.75 26.73 10.67
C SER A 583 27.04 28.22 10.53
N GLU A 584 26.01 29.04 10.32
CA GLU A 584 26.09 30.51 10.44
C GLU A 584 25.04 31.05 11.41
N GLY A 585 24.05 30.21 11.78
CA GLY A 585 23.02 30.54 12.74
C GLY A 585 23.45 30.39 14.20
N SER A 586 22.60 30.89 15.10
CA SER A 586 22.77 30.82 16.56
C SER A 586 22.00 29.67 17.22
N THR A 587 21.52 28.70 16.43
CA THR A 587 20.78 27.54 16.94
C THR A 587 21.64 26.27 16.94
N PRO A 588 21.41 25.35 17.89
CA PRO A 588 22.00 24.01 17.83
C PRO A 588 21.76 23.29 16.51
N VAL A 589 22.72 22.49 16.08
CA VAL A 589 22.59 21.60 14.91
C VAL A 589 22.36 20.18 15.41
N ASN A 590 21.18 19.62 15.10
CA ASN A 590 20.86 18.23 15.37
C ASN A 590 20.75 17.49 14.03
N LEU A 591 21.77 16.67 13.74
CA LEU A 591 21.83 15.85 12.54
C LEU A 591 21.55 14.40 12.91
N THR A 592 20.56 13.80 12.26
CA THR A 592 20.26 12.37 12.37
C THR A 592 20.42 11.72 11.01
N VAL A 593 21.23 10.67 10.94
CA VAL A 593 21.51 9.88 9.73
C VAL A 593 21.23 8.42 10.05
N LYS A 594 20.24 7.83 9.40
CA LYS A 594 19.76 6.48 9.68
C LYS A 594 19.66 5.65 8.41
N ASN A 595 20.07 4.39 8.46
CA ASN A 595 19.90 3.45 7.35
C ASN A 595 20.50 3.95 6.01
N CYS A 596 21.48 4.85 6.07
CA CYS A 596 22.03 5.50 4.89
C CYS A 596 23.27 4.77 4.37
N ALA A 597 23.49 4.82 3.07
CA ALA A 597 24.69 4.32 2.42
C ALA A 597 25.54 5.48 1.89
N PHE A 598 26.81 5.51 2.29
CA PHE A 598 27.80 6.48 1.84
C PHE A 598 28.86 5.80 0.99
N LYS A 599 29.10 6.36 -0.19
CA LYS A 599 30.15 5.95 -1.10
C LYS A 599 30.95 7.17 -1.54
N ASN A 600 32.22 7.19 -1.19
CA ASN A 600 33.19 8.09 -1.80
C ASN A 600 33.53 7.56 -3.19
N THR A 601 33.16 8.29 -4.23
CA THR A 601 33.39 7.87 -5.62
C THR A 601 34.77 8.27 -6.14
N SER A 602 35.55 8.97 -5.32
CA SER A 602 36.93 9.37 -5.60
C SER A 602 37.86 8.95 -4.46
N ASP A 603 39.16 9.20 -4.63
CA ASP A 603 40.17 9.01 -3.58
C ASP A 603 40.36 10.28 -2.72
N VAL A 604 39.38 11.20 -2.71
CA VAL A 604 39.47 12.44 -1.94
C VAL A 604 39.45 12.14 -0.45
N ALA A 605 40.53 12.53 0.25
CA ALA A 605 40.74 12.26 1.65
C ALA A 605 39.85 13.12 2.57
N LYS A 606 38.63 12.64 2.82
CA LYS A 606 37.60 13.25 3.68
C LYS A 606 36.89 12.16 4.48
N SER A 607 36.17 12.56 5.53
CA SER A 607 35.20 11.70 6.21
C SER A 607 33.83 11.79 5.53
N ALA A 608 32.98 10.76 5.73
CA ALA A 608 31.63 10.72 5.16
C ALA A 608 30.75 11.90 5.63
N ILE A 609 30.88 12.26 6.90
CA ILE A 609 30.28 13.45 7.51
C ILE A 609 31.40 14.37 7.98
N PHE A 610 31.35 15.65 7.59
CA PHE A 610 32.43 16.61 7.86
C PHE A 610 31.91 17.90 8.51
N LEU A 611 32.45 18.30 9.66
CA LEU A 611 32.12 19.58 10.28
C LEU A 611 33.19 20.64 9.92
N ASP A 612 32.79 21.64 9.13
CA ASP A 612 33.67 22.62 8.50
C ASP A 612 33.67 23.98 9.21
N HIS A 613 32.49 24.55 9.45
CA HIS A 613 32.35 25.87 10.06
C HIS A 613 31.61 25.83 11.39
N ILE A 614 32.30 26.33 12.42
CA ILE A 614 31.88 26.27 13.82
C ILE A 614 31.48 27.67 14.30
N VAL A 615 30.34 27.75 14.97
CA VAL A 615 29.83 28.98 15.62
C VAL A 615 29.96 28.82 17.13
N ASP A 616 30.40 29.88 17.81
CA ASP A 616 30.52 29.90 19.26
C ASP A 616 29.15 29.79 19.94
N GLY A 617 29.10 29.04 21.05
CA GLY A 617 27.93 29.01 21.93
C GLY A 617 26.76 28.13 21.46
N ILE A 618 26.93 27.36 20.39
CA ILE A 618 25.95 26.36 19.96
C ILE A 618 26.47 24.93 20.14
N THR A 619 25.56 23.95 20.07
CA THR A 619 25.87 22.53 20.17
C THR A 619 25.64 21.80 18.84
N TYR A 620 26.42 20.75 18.64
CA TYR A 620 26.42 19.87 17.47
C TYR A 620 26.14 18.45 17.93
N ASN A 621 24.91 17.99 17.70
CA ASN A 621 24.49 16.63 18.05
C ASN A 621 24.32 15.83 16.76
N ILE A 622 25.25 14.91 16.51
CA ILE A 622 25.24 14.05 15.33
C ILE A 622 24.95 12.62 15.77
N THR A 623 23.89 12.03 15.21
CA THR A 623 23.55 10.60 15.38
C THR A 623 23.67 9.91 14.04
N VAL A 624 24.46 8.83 14.00
CA VAL A 624 24.62 7.93 12.87
C VAL A 624 24.19 6.54 13.32
N ASP A 625 23.24 5.93 12.64
CA ASP A 625 22.64 4.67 13.07
C ASP A 625 22.43 3.75 11.86
N SER A 626 22.97 2.53 11.93
CA SER A 626 22.73 1.50 10.93
C SER A 626 23.11 1.93 9.50
N CYS A 627 24.23 2.65 9.35
CA CYS A 627 24.72 3.17 8.06
C CYS A 627 25.91 2.37 7.51
N THR A 628 26.11 2.38 6.19
CA THR A 628 27.25 1.74 5.52
C THR A 628 28.19 2.76 4.88
N PHE A 629 29.50 2.50 4.89
CA PHE A 629 30.53 3.41 4.39
C PHE A 629 31.50 2.68 3.45
N ASP A 630 31.75 3.26 2.27
CA ASP A 630 32.67 2.73 1.26
C ASP A 630 33.56 3.86 0.70
N GLY A 631 34.86 3.60 0.53
CA GLY A 631 35.84 4.55 -0.04
C GLY A 631 36.35 5.68 0.87
N PHE A 632 36.08 5.66 2.18
CA PHE A 632 36.53 6.68 3.15
C PHE A 632 37.76 6.22 3.95
N THR A 633 38.80 5.69 3.29
CA THR A 633 39.94 5.03 3.96
C THR A 633 41.16 5.93 4.17
N ALA A 634 41.27 7.04 3.44
CA ALA A 634 42.36 8.00 3.57
C ALA A 634 42.15 8.95 4.76
N GLU A 635 43.23 9.34 5.42
CA GLU A 635 43.18 10.29 6.54
C GLU A 635 42.63 11.66 6.11
N PRO A 636 41.54 12.16 6.72
CA PRO A 636 40.89 13.39 6.31
C PRO A 636 41.84 14.58 6.29
N THR A 637 41.79 15.34 5.20
CA THR A 637 42.58 16.57 5.02
C THR A 637 41.71 17.82 5.25
N PRO A 638 42.28 18.97 5.64
CA PRO A 638 41.51 20.21 5.75
C PRO A 638 40.89 20.66 4.41
N ASN A 639 39.73 21.32 4.45
CA ASN A 639 39.21 22.07 3.31
C ASN A 639 39.99 23.37 3.14
N TYR A 640 40.24 23.76 1.88
CA TYR A 640 40.76 25.09 1.57
C TYR A 640 39.75 26.17 1.99
N ASN A 641 40.25 27.20 2.66
CA ASN A 641 39.47 28.35 3.08
C ASN A 641 40.32 29.62 2.87
N LYS A 642 39.76 30.63 2.19
CA LYS A 642 40.50 31.87 1.87
C LYS A 642 40.67 32.84 3.05
N TRP A 643 39.95 32.62 4.15
CA TRP A 643 39.91 33.52 5.31
C TRP A 643 40.84 33.08 6.44
N ALA A 644 41.18 31.79 6.51
CA ALA A 644 42.13 31.25 7.48
C ALA A 644 42.69 29.91 7.03
N THR A 645 43.94 29.64 7.40
CA THR A 645 44.50 28.28 7.34
C THR A 645 43.70 27.37 8.26
N ARG A 646 43.37 26.17 7.76
CA ARG A 646 42.53 25.19 8.46
C ARG A 646 43.35 23.97 8.84
N VAL A 647 43.05 23.42 10.01
CA VAL A 647 43.62 22.17 10.52
C VAL A 647 42.50 21.21 10.94
N ILE A 648 42.71 19.93 10.70
CA ILE A 648 41.82 18.86 11.17
C ILE A 648 42.14 18.60 12.64
N VAL A 649 41.12 18.44 13.46
CA VAL A 649 41.30 18.00 14.84
C VAL A 649 41.35 16.48 14.84
N ALA A 650 42.55 15.91 14.87
CA ALA A 650 42.76 14.46 14.73
C ALA A 650 42.00 13.63 15.80
N ASP A 651 41.88 14.16 17.02
CA ASP A 651 41.13 13.51 18.11
C ASP A 651 39.61 13.46 17.87
N SER A 652 39.11 14.10 16.81
CA SER A 652 37.69 14.06 16.42
C SER A 652 37.31 12.86 15.56
N PHE A 653 38.28 12.06 15.13
CA PHE A 653 38.01 10.97 14.21
C PHE A 653 37.10 9.90 14.81
N VAL A 654 35.99 9.65 14.12
CA VAL A 654 35.13 8.49 14.37
C VAL A 654 35.26 7.55 13.19
N LYS A 655 35.59 6.28 13.46
CA LYS A 655 35.85 5.26 12.44
C LYS A 655 35.00 4.02 12.63
N THR A 656 34.76 3.31 11.54
CA THR A 656 34.31 1.92 11.58
C THR A 656 35.47 0.98 11.96
N THR A 657 35.15 -0.26 12.31
CA THR A 657 36.14 -1.30 12.65
C THR A 657 37.08 -1.63 11.48
N ASP A 658 36.60 -1.52 10.24
CA ASP A 658 37.38 -1.70 9.01
C ASP A 658 38.12 -0.43 8.55
N GLY A 659 38.07 0.65 9.34
CA GLY A 659 38.93 1.83 9.16
C GLY A 659 38.35 2.96 8.30
N GLN A 660 37.07 2.93 7.94
CA GLN A 660 36.39 4.02 7.22
C GLN A 660 36.21 5.24 8.15
N TYR A 661 36.57 6.43 7.69
CA TYR A 661 36.36 7.69 8.43
C TYR A 661 34.90 8.15 8.32
N ILE A 662 34.12 7.94 9.38
CA ILE A 662 32.71 8.33 9.48
C ILE A 662 32.59 9.84 9.69
N PHE A 663 33.29 10.36 10.70
CA PHE A 663 33.21 11.75 11.10
C PHE A 663 34.59 12.34 11.38
N SER A 664 34.75 13.61 11.01
CA SER A 664 35.85 14.47 11.44
C SER A 664 35.40 15.94 11.45
N TYR A 665 36.07 16.78 12.23
CA TYR A 665 35.90 18.23 12.14
C TYR A 665 37.23 18.96 11.95
N GLN A 666 37.12 20.16 11.38
CA GLN A 666 38.25 21.07 11.24
C GLN A 666 38.01 22.39 11.95
N THR A 667 39.10 23.10 12.16
CA THR A 667 39.13 24.39 12.84
C THR A 667 40.22 25.29 12.24
N GLY A 668 40.27 26.57 12.62
CA GLY A 668 41.39 27.45 12.23
C GLY A 668 42.70 27.03 12.90
N GLU A 669 43.84 27.39 12.33
CA GLU A 669 45.14 27.20 13.00
C GLU A 669 45.21 27.89 14.36
N GLU A 670 45.97 27.30 15.28
CA GLU A 670 46.18 27.84 16.63
C GLU A 670 46.62 29.30 16.60
N GLY A 671 45.98 30.15 17.41
CA GLY A 671 46.20 31.60 17.44
C GLY A 671 45.44 32.39 16.36
N GLY A 672 44.73 31.74 15.43
CA GLY A 672 43.88 32.39 14.44
C GLY A 672 42.46 32.71 14.92
N ASN A 673 41.81 33.68 14.28
CA ASN A 673 40.43 34.13 14.62
C ASN A 673 39.35 33.04 14.48
N TYR A 674 39.64 31.95 13.76
CA TYR A 674 38.72 30.83 13.54
C TYR A 674 39.13 29.55 14.27
N HIS A 675 40.08 29.63 15.21
CA HIS A 675 40.49 28.50 16.04
C HIS A 675 39.46 28.25 17.15
N LYS A 676 38.69 27.18 16.97
CA LYS A 676 37.57 26.73 17.82
C LYS A 676 37.73 25.24 18.12
N ILE A 677 37.95 24.90 19.38
CA ILE A 677 37.97 23.52 19.86
C ILE A 677 36.68 23.28 20.62
N LEU A 678 35.92 22.27 20.19
CA LEU A 678 34.64 21.93 20.78
C LEU A 678 34.85 21.05 22.01
N THR A 679 34.15 21.36 23.11
CA THR A 679 34.10 20.48 24.29
C THR A 679 33.21 19.26 24.02
N ALA A 680 33.30 18.25 24.88
CA ALA A 680 32.41 17.08 24.82
C ALA A 680 30.91 17.42 25.00
N GLU A 681 30.59 18.57 25.62
CA GLU A 681 29.21 19.06 25.74
C GLU A 681 28.75 19.80 24.47
N GLN A 682 29.69 20.34 23.68
CA GLN A 682 29.40 21.07 22.46
C GLN A 682 29.36 20.19 21.22
N LEU A 683 30.10 19.08 21.21
CA LEU A 683 30.09 18.11 20.11
C LEU A 683 29.81 16.71 20.66
N VAL A 684 28.65 16.18 20.30
CA VAL A 684 28.27 14.81 20.60
C VAL A 684 28.09 14.07 19.28
N VAL A 685 28.91 13.05 19.04
CA VAL A 685 28.79 12.13 17.90
C VAL A 685 28.46 10.75 18.43
N THR A 686 27.25 10.27 18.12
CA THR A 686 26.78 8.93 18.51
C THR A 686 26.71 8.06 17.27
N VAL A 687 27.44 6.95 17.25
CA VAL A 687 27.38 5.93 16.19
C VAL A 687 26.80 4.64 16.78
N LYS A 688 25.80 4.06 16.13
CA LYS A 688 25.08 2.85 16.54
C LYS A 688 25.12 1.77 15.49
#